data_AF-A0A9P0BGU1-F1
#
_entry.id   AF-A0A9P0BGU1-F1
#
_cell.length_a   1.000
_cell.length_b   1.000
_cell.length_c   1.000
_cell.angle_alpha   90.00
_cell.angle_beta   90.00
_cell.angle_gamma   90.00
#
_symmetry.space_group_name_H-M   'P 1'
#
loop_
_entity.id
_entity.type
_entity.pdbx_description
1 polymer ?
#
loop_
_entity_poly.entity_id
_entity_poly.type
_entity_poly.pdbx_seq_one_letter_code
_entity_poly.pdbx_strand_id
1 'polypeptide(L)'
;MSLKWGIAGSGKISSDFVTASQSLPKEHHEVVAVAARSQSSADSFAKKFNLKKSYEGYAQLAKDEEVEVVYIGVLNPQHYEVAKLMLESGKHVLCEKPFTMNQKQTSALLKLAKEKNLFIMEAIWSRCFPVYKELSRLLEEKTIGDVYSVSVEFGFPLQEVDRLTQKEMGGGSILDLGIYTLQFQQFVYRGLTPNKVVAAGHLNSFGTDQSFNAILTYPEGKTAMVGATAMVEAPNEGIIVGTKGTIRIPGFWCPTTLILNGKEMVFPLPENKGTFNFNNSVGLSYEAEEVRQCIRGKQIESELVPHSETMELSKLMDNIRKQFKSMEFVLVVINLFFILILHVLSLPLTSDDVDIFSDKIVNNVIEDSFNITNSTRLARVLNFFPVPVEEECRANDGRRKGVCMNTYECRIQNGKSYGPCALGFGVCCVFTATCNQEAYNNLTYFVNPDFPDLTHQMTSCSLIVKKIDPEIAQLRLDFIHFNLGQPNRKNGVCEEDIFLMTGGKTKELKLCGLNSGQHAYYDVEDINEPITISMNLSRRAVSRLWEVRITQVPFAERAPAGCLQYHTGLKGVIQTMNFADNGRHLAEQDYNICMRQEEGMCSIAYEPCHEDSFKIDPNRQEVESNLDDALEGSGSDGVPQSRQMDSCGDMISLPCDSDDLIMPMDAGGTLPGFCNLIHCGPSLCPSGQTPCRVESSSTPFTVGVHFGPSAREAPPDDNLGMCLVYDQLPCNV
;
A
#
# COMPACT_ATOMS: atom_id res chain seq x y z
N MET A 1 -4.61 36.39 -33.78
CA MET A 1 -3.39 36.96 -33.17
C MET A 1 -2.44 35.81 -32.84
N SER A 2 -1.13 36.03 -32.96
CA SER A 2 -0.12 35.04 -32.62
C SER A 2 -0.22 34.66 -31.14
N LEU A 3 0.16 33.43 -30.81
CA LEU A 3 0.31 32.97 -29.43
C LEU A 3 1.68 33.41 -28.91
N LYS A 4 1.68 34.14 -27.79
CA LYS A 4 2.89 34.70 -27.18
C LYS A 4 3.52 33.75 -26.18
N TRP A 5 4.71 33.26 -26.51
CA TRP A 5 5.45 32.27 -25.72
C TRP A 5 6.48 32.90 -24.80
N GLY A 6 6.46 32.46 -23.54
CA GLY A 6 7.57 32.58 -22.60
C GLY A 6 8.34 31.27 -22.51
N ILE A 7 9.66 31.33 -22.34
CA ILE A 7 10.52 30.16 -22.22
C ILE A 7 11.10 30.10 -20.81
N ALA A 8 10.77 29.06 -20.04
CA ALA A 8 11.40 28.79 -18.76
C ALA A 8 12.53 27.76 -18.95
N GLY A 9 13.76 28.20 -18.75
CA GLY A 9 14.97 27.41 -18.96
C GLY A 9 15.66 27.74 -20.29
N SER A 10 16.98 27.94 -20.26
CA SER A 10 17.81 28.31 -21.41
C SER A 10 18.67 27.14 -21.91
N GLY A 11 18.16 25.91 -21.81
CA GLY A 11 18.88 24.68 -22.13
C GLY A 11 18.89 24.31 -23.62
N LYS A 12 19.40 23.10 -23.91
CA LYS A 12 19.43 22.54 -25.27
C LYS A 12 18.01 22.34 -25.82
N ILE A 13 17.11 21.75 -25.04
CA ILE A 13 15.74 21.48 -25.50
C ILE A 13 14.94 22.77 -25.72
N SER A 14 15.09 23.77 -24.83
CA SER A 14 14.51 25.10 -25.06
C SER A 14 15.07 25.78 -26.31
N SER A 15 16.36 25.60 -26.62
CA SER A 15 16.94 26.10 -27.88
C SER A 15 16.27 25.45 -29.09
N ASP A 16 16.04 24.14 -29.04
CA ASP A 16 15.38 23.40 -30.11
C ASP A 16 13.91 23.80 -30.27
N PHE A 17 13.18 23.93 -29.17
CA PHE A 17 11.78 24.37 -29.16
C PHE A 17 11.62 25.77 -29.75
N VAL A 18 12.50 26.72 -29.37
CA VAL A 18 12.47 28.08 -29.93
C VAL A 18 12.81 28.06 -31.42
N THR A 19 13.81 27.26 -31.82
CA THR A 19 14.17 27.11 -33.24
C THR A 19 13.00 26.56 -34.06
N ALA A 20 12.32 25.51 -33.56
CA ALA A 20 11.17 24.92 -34.22
C ALA A 20 9.96 25.89 -34.24
N SER A 21 9.67 26.55 -33.12
CA SER A 21 8.58 27.53 -33.02
C SER A 21 8.78 28.74 -33.93
N GLN A 22 10.02 29.21 -34.11
CA GLN A 22 10.34 30.31 -35.01
C GLN A 22 10.31 29.91 -36.50
N SER A 23 10.26 28.61 -36.81
CA SER A 23 10.03 28.11 -38.18
C SER A 23 8.56 28.18 -38.61
N LEU A 24 7.63 28.29 -37.64
CA LEU A 24 6.21 28.45 -37.89
C LEU A 24 5.86 29.90 -38.31
N PRO A 25 4.69 30.14 -38.94
CA PRO A 25 4.25 31.48 -39.31
C PRO A 25 4.24 32.44 -38.11
N LYS A 26 4.78 33.66 -38.29
CA LYS A 26 4.84 34.67 -37.22
C LYS A 26 3.45 35.14 -36.77
N GLU A 27 2.46 35.00 -37.63
CA GLU A 27 1.05 35.27 -37.35
C GLU A 27 0.45 34.23 -36.40
N HIS A 28 1.09 33.07 -36.28
CA HIS A 28 0.69 31.98 -35.41
C HIS A 28 1.47 31.99 -34.08
N HIS A 29 2.79 32.15 -34.12
CA HIS A 29 3.66 32.02 -32.95
C HIS A 29 4.64 33.20 -32.82
N GLU A 30 4.80 33.72 -31.60
CA GLU A 30 5.87 34.66 -31.27
C GLU A 30 6.47 34.33 -29.91
N VAL A 31 7.78 34.10 -29.86
CA VAL A 31 8.53 33.94 -28.60
C VAL A 31 8.95 35.32 -28.12
N VAL A 32 8.44 35.76 -26.97
CA VAL A 32 8.60 37.15 -26.50
C VAL A 32 9.59 37.29 -25.35
N ALA A 33 9.74 36.25 -24.52
CA ALA A 33 10.55 36.29 -23.31
C ALA A 33 11.22 34.95 -22.99
N VAL A 34 12.35 35.01 -22.30
CA VAL A 34 13.02 33.86 -21.70
C VAL A 34 13.40 34.16 -20.25
N ALA A 35 13.31 33.16 -19.38
CA ALA A 35 13.85 33.20 -18.03
C ALA A 35 14.85 32.06 -17.78
N ALA A 36 15.92 32.36 -17.08
CA ALA A 36 16.92 31.40 -16.64
C ALA A 36 17.32 31.66 -15.18
N ARG A 37 18.09 30.74 -14.58
CA ARG A 37 18.55 30.87 -13.19
C ARG A 37 19.51 32.04 -12.95
N SER A 38 20.22 32.50 -13.98
CA SER A 38 21.07 33.68 -13.93
C SER A 38 20.70 34.64 -15.06
N GLN A 39 20.80 35.95 -14.82
CA GLN A 39 20.56 36.96 -15.84
C GLN A 39 21.45 36.75 -17.07
N SER A 40 22.74 36.44 -16.85
CA SER A 40 23.71 36.20 -17.93
C SER A 40 23.31 35.07 -18.90
N SER A 41 22.72 33.99 -18.38
CA SER A 41 22.26 32.87 -19.19
C SER A 41 21.00 33.25 -19.99
N ALA A 42 20.08 33.99 -19.36
CA ALA A 42 18.88 34.49 -20.01
C ALA A 42 19.21 35.48 -21.13
N ASP A 43 20.11 36.43 -20.90
CA ASP A 43 20.55 37.42 -21.89
C ASP A 43 21.25 36.76 -23.07
N SER A 44 22.11 35.78 -22.82
CA SER A 44 22.81 35.04 -23.87
C SER A 44 21.82 34.28 -24.76
N PHE A 45 20.80 33.67 -24.16
CA PHE A 45 19.75 32.95 -24.89
C PHE A 45 18.86 33.92 -25.68
N ALA A 46 18.42 35.03 -25.05
CA ALA A 46 17.63 36.06 -25.72
C ALA A 46 18.37 36.66 -26.92
N LYS A 47 19.67 36.94 -26.78
CA LYS A 47 20.50 37.42 -27.87
C LYS A 47 20.62 36.40 -29.01
N LYS A 48 20.78 35.10 -28.70
CA LYS A 48 20.88 34.04 -29.70
C LYS A 48 19.62 33.95 -30.57
N PHE A 49 18.45 34.13 -29.98
CA PHE A 49 17.15 33.97 -30.65
C PHE A 49 16.42 35.29 -30.96
N ASN A 50 17.09 36.43 -30.77
CA ASN A 50 16.53 37.79 -30.93
C ASN A 50 15.23 38.02 -30.14
N LEU A 51 15.20 37.58 -28.88
CA LEU A 51 14.06 37.78 -27.98
C LEU A 51 14.14 39.17 -27.33
N LYS A 52 12.98 39.80 -27.12
CA LYS A 52 12.90 41.18 -26.62
C LYS A 52 13.19 41.29 -25.12
N LYS A 53 12.86 40.23 -24.35
CA LYS A 53 12.91 40.24 -22.89
C LYS A 53 13.66 39.01 -22.35
N SER A 54 14.50 39.24 -21.35
CA SER A 54 15.24 38.20 -20.62
C SER A 54 15.17 38.46 -19.11
N TYR A 55 14.94 37.40 -18.34
CA TYR A 55 14.72 37.50 -16.90
C TYR A 55 15.60 36.55 -16.11
N GLU A 56 16.09 37.03 -14.97
CA GLU A 56 16.66 36.20 -13.91
C GLU A 56 15.55 35.66 -13.00
N GLY A 57 15.50 34.33 -12.88
CA GLY A 57 14.46 33.62 -12.15
C GLY A 57 13.11 33.61 -12.88
N TYR A 58 12.26 32.65 -12.52
CA TYR A 58 11.01 32.38 -13.24
C TYR A 58 9.84 33.28 -12.82
N ALA A 59 9.95 33.96 -11.66
CA ALA A 59 8.89 34.80 -11.12
C ALA A 59 8.61 36.06 -11.96
N GLN A 60 9.62 36.62 -12.62
CA GLN A 60 9.44 37.77 -13.50
C GLN A 60 8.73 37.37 -14.80
N LEU A 61 9.08 36.21 -15.37
CA LEU A 61 8.38 35.65 -16.54
C LEU A 61 6.90 35.37 -16.23
N ALA A 62 6.60 34.84 -15.05
CA ALA A 62 5.23 34.58 -14.62
C ALA A 62 4.38 35.87 -14.53
N LYS A 63 5.00 37.01 -14.23
CA LYS A 63 4.36 38.33 -14.13
C LYS A 63 4.29 39.10 -15.45
N ASP A 64 4.98 38.67 -16.51
CA ASP A 64 4.97 39.38 -17.78
C ASP A 64 3.61 39.25 -18.47
N GLU A 65 2.89 40.36 -18.58
CA GLU A 65 1.55 40.41 -19.18
C GLU A 65 1.54 40.07 -20.68
N GLU A 66 2.68 40.18 -21.37
CA GLU A 66 2.77 39.82 -22.79
C GLU A 66 2.81 38.30 -23.02
N VAL A 67 3.23 37.52 -22.01
CA VAL A 67 3.33 36.06 -22.09
C VAL A 67 1.95 35.43 -21.88
N GLU A 68 1.46 34.63 -22.84
CA GLU A 68 0.20 33.89 -22.73
C GLU A 68 0.42 32.44 -22.27
N VAL A 69 1.47 31.80 -22.82
CA VAL A 69 1.83 30.40 -22.57
C VAL A 69 3.31 30.30 -22.26
N VAL A 70 3.67 29.39 -21.35
CA VAL A 70 5.06 29.13 -20.99
C VAL A 70 5.44 27.72 -21.37
N TYR A 71 6.52 27.61 -22.16
CA TYR A 71 7.22 26.35 -22.38
C TYR A 71 8.24 26.15 -21.26
N ILE A 72 8.13 25.03 -20.55
CA ILE A 72 9.00 24.69 -19.41
C ILE A 72 9.98 23.62 -19.86
N GLY A 73 11.22 24.04 -20.15
CA GLY A 73 12.34 23.19 -20.56
C GLY A 73 13.48 23.19 -19.54
N VAL A 74 13.13 23.17 -18.25
CA VAL A 74 14.08 23.08 -17.13
C VAL A 74 14.44 21.61 -16.87
N LEU A 75 15.19 21.30 -15.80
CA LEU A 75 15.49 19.91 -15.44
C LEU A 75 14.29 19.25 -14.74
N ASN A 76 14.15 17.93 -14.86
CA ASN A 76 13.01 17.15 -14.38
C ASN A 76 12.52 17.52 -12.96
N PRO A 77 13.38 17.68 -11.93
CA PRO A 77 12.94 18.01 -10.57
C PRO A 77 12.29 19.40 -10.44
N GLN A 78 12.56 20.30 -11.37
CA GLN A 78 12.07 21.68 -11.36
C GLN A 78 10.73 21.85 -12.09
N HIS A 79 10.29 20.86 -12.88
CA HIS A 79 9.05 20.95 -13.67
C HIS A 79 7.85 21.34 -12.81
N TYR A 80 7.67 20.66 -11.66
CA TYR A 80 6.53 20.88 -10.78
C TYR A 80 6.43 22.32 -10.25
N GLU A 81 7.50 22.82 -9.63
CA GLU A 81 7.48 24.16 -9.00
C GLU A 81 7.36 25.27 -10.05
N VAL A 82 7.99 25.12 -11.21
CA VAL A 82 7.90 26.10 -12.29
C VAL A 82 6.50 26.08 -12.92
N ALA A 83 5.94 24.91 -13.21
CA ALA A 83 4.60 24.79 -13.79
C ALA A 83 3.53 25.34 -12.85
N LYS A 84 3.63 25.02 -11.56
CA LYS A 84 2.75 25.56 -10.52
C LYS A 84 2.78 27.09 -10.49
N LEU A 85 3.97 27.69 -10.47
CA LEU A 85 4.13 29.15 -10.48
C LEU A 85 3.47 29.81 -11.71
N MET A 86 3.63 29.21 -12.89
CA MET A 86 3.04 29.73 -14.13
C MET A 86 1.51 29.65 -14.11
N LEU A 87 0.94 28.51 -13.69
CA LEU A 87 -0.50 28.34 -13.55
C LEU A 87 -1.10 29.27 -12.49
N GLU A 88 -0.44 29.43 -11.34
CA GLU A 88 -0.88 30.36 -10.28
C GLU A 88 -0.95 31.81 -10.77
N SER A 89 -0.05 32.16 -11.70
CA SER A 89 0.05 33.48 -12.33
C SER A 89 -0.82 33.63 -13.60
N GLY A 90 -1.70 32.67 -13.89
CA GLY A 90 -2.66 32.79 -14.99
C GLY A 90 -2.09 32.45 -16.38
N LYS A 91 -0.95 31.75 -16.45
CA LYS A 91 -0.30 31.37 -17.73
C LYS A 91 -0.68 29.95 -18.13
N HIS A 92 -0.91 29.73 -19.43
CA HIS A 92 -0.97 28.37 -19.99
C HIS A 92 0.41 27.71 -19.93
N VAL A 93 0.46 26.38 -19.90
CA VAL A 93 1.72 25.64 -19.73
C VAL A 93 1.87 24.51 -20.74
N LEU A 94 3.03 24.46 -21.40
CA LEU A 94 3.55 23.27 -22.06
C LEU A 94 4.78 22.82 -21.26
N CYS A 95 4.69 21.66 -20.60
CA CYS A 95 5.75 21.19 -19.70
C CYS A 95 6.51 20.01 -20.31
N GLU A 96 7.84 20.09 -20.34
CA GLU A 96 8.68 19.00 -20.82
C GLU A 96 8.44 17.68 -20.09
N LYS A 97 8.76 16.59 -20.81
CA LYS A 97 8.67 15.23 -20.32
C LYS A 97 9.91 14.87 -19.47
N PRO A 98 9.78 14.05 -18.42
CA PRO A 98 8.52 13.60 -17.81
C PRO A 98 7.80 14.78 -17.15
N PHE A 99 6.46 14.80 -17.24
CA PHE A 99 5.66 15.94 -16.76
C PHE A 99 6.03 16.41 -15.36
N THR A 100 6.19 15.46 -14.43
CA THR A 100 6.72 15.69 -13.08
C THR A 100 7.45 14.44 -12.58
N MET A 101 8.04 14.51 -11.39
CA MET A 101 8.86 13.40 -10.85
C MET A 101 8.04 12.21 -10.32
N ASN A 102 6.73 12.37 -10.10
CA ASN A 102 5.84 11.35 -9.57
C ASN A 102 4.35 11.68 -9.80
N GLN A 103 3.48 10.70 -9.56
CA GLN A 103 2.03 10.82 -9.72
C GLN A 103 1.42 11.92 -8.84
N LYS A 104 1.92 12.12 -7.62
CA LYS A 104 1.38 13.12 -6.68
C LYS A 104 1.54 14.55 -7.22
N GLN A 105 2.72 14.87 -7.74
CA GLN A 105 3.00 16.16 -8.37
C GLN A 105 2.15 16.36 -9.64
N THR A 106 2.07 15.34 -10.50
CA THR A 106 1.22 15.33 -11.70
C THR A 106 -0.22 15.67 -11.34
N SER A 107 -0.79 14.99 -10.34
CA SER A 107 -2.19 15.19 -9.93
C SER A 107 -2.45 16.59 -9.41
N ALA A 108 -1.51 17.18 -8.68
CA ALA A 108 -1.63 18.53 -8.16
C ALA A 108 -1.65 19.58 -9.28
N LEU A 109 -0.79 19.46 -10.31
CA LEU A 109 -0.78 20.41 -11.43
C LEU A 109 -2.03 20.32 -12.31
N LEU A 110 -2.47 19.12 -12.66
CA LEU A 110 -3.68 18.94 -13.48
C LEU A 110 -4.92 19.49 -12.77
N LYS A 111 -5.02 19.26 -11.45
CA LYS A 111 -6.09 19.83 -10.62
C LYS A 111 -6.03 21.36 -10.61
N LEU A 112 -4.85 21.94 -10.39
CA LEU A 112 -4.65 23.40 -10.39
C LEU A 112 -5.01 24.05 -11.73
N ALA A 113 -4.59 23.44 -12.85
CA ALA A 113 -4.90 23.94 -14.18
C ALA A 113 -6.41 23.95 -14.45
N LYS A 114 -7.11 22.88 -14.03
CA LYS A 114 -8.58 22.80 -14.08
C LYS A 114 -9.26 23.86 -13.22
N GLU A 115 -8.80 24.07 -11.99
CA GLU A 115 -9.33 25.10 -11.08
C GLU A 115 -9.15 26.52 -11.64
N LYS A 116 -8.03 26.77 -12.32
CA LYS A 116 -7.70 28.06 -12.94
C LYS A 116 -8.29 28.22 -14.34
N ASN A 117 -8.91 27.17 -14.90
CA ASN A 117 -9.36 27.11 -16.30
C ASN A 117 -8.24 27.49 -17.31
N LEU A 118 -7.06 26.90 -17.11
CA LEU A 118 -5.88 27.11 -17.95
C LEU A 118 -5.52 25.83 -18.70
N PHE A 119 -5.11 25.99 -19.95
CA PHE A 119 -4.46 24.93 -20.71
C PHE A 119 -3.15 24.48 -20.04
N ILE A 120 -3.02 23.17 -19.86
CA ILE A 120 -1.76 22.50 -19.55
C ILE A 120 -1.60 21.22 -20.38
N MET A 121 -0.40 20.94 -20.86
CA MET A 121 -0.07 19.72 -21.61
C MET A 121 1.33 19.23 -21.25
N GLU A 122 1.49 17.91 -21.12
CA GLU A 122 2.80 17.25 -21.12
C GLU A 122 3.34 17.20 -22.55
N ALA A 123 4.59 17.62 -22.76
CA ALA A 123 5.25 17.67 -24.06
C ALA A 123 5.68 16.28 -24.56
N ILE A 124 4.72 15.37 -24.74
CA ILE A 124 4.92 14.10 -25.44
C ILE A 124 4.81 14.37 -26.95
N TRP A 125 5.78 15.13 -27.46
CA TRP A 125 5.85 15.60 -28.84
C TRP A 125 5.65 14.50 -29.89
N SER A 126 6.04 13.24 -29.59
CA SER A 126 5.82 12.06 -30.46
C SER A 126 4.40 11.99 -30.99
N ARG A 127 3.41 12.23 -30.13
CA ARG A 127 1.98 12.11 -30.46
C ARG A 127 1.48 13.18 -31.43
N CYS A 128 2.22 14.25 -31.60
CA CYS A 128 1.90 15.32 -32.54
C CYS A 128 2.47 15.07 -33.95
N PHE A 129 3.31 14.04 -34.14
CA PHE A 129 3.83 13.71 -35.47
C PHE A 129 2.71 13.16 -36.38
N PRO A 130 2.73 13.48 -37.69
CA PRO A 130 1.77 12.93 -38.65
C PRO A 130 1.69 11.40 -38.67
N VAL A 131 2.79 10.72 -38.33
CA VAL A 131 2.83 9.26 -38.20
C VAL A 131 1.87 8.75 -37.12
N TYR A 132 1.75 9.41 -35.97
CA TYR A 132 0.83 8.99 -34.90
C TYR A 132 -0.64 9.26 -35.29
N LYS A 133 -0.89 10.30 -36.08
CA LYS A 133 -2.21 10.54 -36.66
C LYS A 133 -2.62 9.40 -37.60
N GLU A 134 -1.70 8.96 -38.46
CA GLU A 134 -1.95 7.81 -39.33
C GLU A 134 -2.09 6.51 -38.52
N LEU A 135 -1.27 6.32 -37.48
CA LEU A 135 -1.40 5.18 -36.58
C LEU A 135 -2.80 5.12 -35.94
N SER A 136 -3.31 6.25 -35.42
CA SER A 136 -4.67 6.33 -34.85
C SER A 136 -5.71 5.86 -35.86
N ARG A 137 -5.66 6.42 -37.09
CA ARG A 137 -6.57 6.05 -38.17
C ARG A 137 -6.54 4.55 -38.47
N LEU A 138 -5.34 3.96 -38.57
CA LEU A 138 -5.18 2.54 -38.88
C LEU A 138 -5.72 1.62 -37.76
N LEU A 139 -5.56 2.02 -36.50
CA LEU A 139 -6.08 1.31 -35.34
C LEU A 139 -7.61 1.40 -35.25
N GLU A 140 -8.17 2.60 -35.45
CA GLU A 140 -9.61 2.86 -35.46
C GLU A 140 -10.33 2.09 -36.57
N GLU A 141 -9.74 2.05 -37.78
CA GLU A 141 -10.26 1.29 -38.92
C GLU A 141 -10.05 -0.23 -38.78
N LYS A 142 -9.40 -0.69 -37.71
CA LYS A 142 -9.02 -2.10 -37.50
C LYS A 142 -8.28 -2.70 -38.70
N THR A 143 -7.36 -1.93 -39.30
CA THR A 143 -6.62 -2.35 -40.51
C THR A 143 -5.81 -3.63 -40.25
N ILE A 144 -5.22 -3.76 -39.07
CA ILE A 144 -4.52 -4.98 -38.62
C ILE A 144 -5.39 -5.90 -37.76
N GLY A 145 -6.71 -5.71 -37.77
CA GLY A 145 -7.65 -6.42 -36.90
C GLY A 145 -7.49 -6.05 -35.42
N ASP A 146 -7.91 -6.93 -34.52
CA ASP A 146 -7.74 -6.71 -33.08
C ASP A 146 -6.26 -6.89 -32.68
N VAL A 147 -5.73 -5.91 -31.94
CA VAL A 147 -4.33 -5.87 -31.47
C VAL A 147 -4.15 -6.76 -30.25
N TYR A 148 -3.10 -7.58 -30.24
CA TYR A 148 -2.78 -8.51 -29.14
C TYR A 148 -1.40 -8.30 -28.51
N SER A 149 -0.44 -7.79 -29.28
CA SER A 149 0.94 -7.62 -28.80
C SER A 149 1.53 -6.31 -29.27
N VAL A 150 2.13 -5.59 -28.33
CA VAL A 150 2.95 -4.41 -28.59
C VAL A 150 4.35 -4.70 -28.07
N SER A 151 5.38 -4.40 -28.85
CA SER A 151 6.78 -4.48 -28.44
C SER A 151 7.49 -3.19 -28.80
N VAL A 152 8.15 -2.55 -27.84
CA VAL A 152 8.86 -1.29 -28.09
C VAL A 152 10.10 -1.19 -27.20
N GLU A 153 11.22 -0.83 -27.80
CA GLU A 153 12.49 -0.68 -27.11
C GLU A 153 13.14 0.65 -27.49
N PHE A 154 13.75 1.31 -26.51
CA PHE A 154 14.44 2.58 -26.74
C PHE A 154 15.76 2.68 -25.99
N GLY A 155 16.87 2.84 -26.72
CA GLY A 155 18.17 2.86 -26.10
C GLY A 155 19.27 3.54 -26.90
N PHE A 156 20.15 4.19 -26.15
CA PHE A 156 21.34 4.88 -26.62
C PHE A 156 22.45 4.76 -25.57
N PRO A 157 23.74 4.82 -25.97
CA PRO A 157 24.85 4.91 -25.02
C PRO A 157 24.91 6.33 -24.41
N LEU A 158 24.32 6.52 -23.24
CA LEU A 158 24.16 7.81 -22.57
C LEU A 158 24.79 7.85 -21.16
N GLN A 159 25.71 6.94 -20.87
CA GLN A 159 26.35 6.79 -19.56
C GLN A 159 27.15 8.02 -19.13
N GLU A 160 27.59 8.84 -20.08
CA GLU A 160 28.37 10.06 -19.82
C GLU A 160 27.50 11.31 -19.62
N VAL A 161 26.18 11.17 -19.68
CA VAL A 161 25.25 12.31 -19.58
C VAL A 161 24.78 12.48 -18.13
N ASP A 162 25.38 13.44 -17.42
CA ASP A 162 25.12 13.71 -16.00
C ASP A 162 23.64 13.83 -15.61
N ARG A 163 22.84 14.56 -16.40
CA ARG A 163 21.41 14.74 -16.11
C ARG A 163 20.60 13.43 -16.13
N LEU A 164 21.15 12.38 -16.73
CA LEU A 164 20.53 11.06 -16.85
C LEU A 164 21.06 10.09 -15.80
N THR A 165 22.33 10.20 -15.43
CA THR A 165 22.94 9.30 -14.45
C THR A 165 22.71 9.75 -13.02
N GLN A 166 22.63 11.07 -12.76
CA GLN A 166 22.54 11.60 -11.41
C GLN A 166 21.10 11.69 -10.90
N LYS A 167 20.87 11.18 -9.68
CA LYS A 167 19.56 11.11 -9.04
C LYS A 167 19.01 12.47 -8.67
N GLU A 168 19.88 13.36 -8.24
CA GLU A 168 19.59 14.74 -7.83
C GLU A 168 19.08 15.58 -9.00
N MET A 169 19.44 15.21 -10.23
CA MET A 169 18.96 15.85 -11.46
C MET A 169 17.68 15.21 -12.01
N GLY A 170 17.10 14.24 -11.30
CA GLY A 170 15.91 13.51 -11.75
C GLY A 170 16.18 12.53 -12.90
N GLY A 171 17.41 12.00 -12.96
CA GLY A 171 17.84 11.03 -13.95
C GLY A 171 17.18 9.65 -13.83
N GLY A 172 17.59 8.75 -14.72
CA GLY A 172 17.04 7.40 -14.90
C GLY A 172 16.53 7.16 -16.31
N SER A 173 16.87 6.01 -16.89
CA SER A 173 16.41 5.58 -18.21
C SER A 173 14.89 5.52 -18.31
N ILE A 174 14.17 5.18 -17.23
CA ILE A 174 12.70 5.14 -17.16
C ILE A 174 12.12 6.53 -17.41
N LEU A 175 12.67 7.55 -16.76
CA LEU A 175 12.16 8.92 -16.84
C LEU A 175 12.57 9.63 -18.15
N ASP A 176 13.70 9.28 -18.74
CA ASP A 176 14.18 9.94 -19.96
C ASP A 176 13.78 9.23 -21.26
N LEU A 177 13.96 7.90 -21.31
CA LEU A 177 13.73 7.04 -22.47
C LEU A 177 12.45 6.21 -22.30
N GLY A 178 12.26 5.59 -21.13
CA GLY A 178 11.12 4.72 -20.83
C GLY A 178 9.77 5.40 -20.97
N ILE A 179 9.71 6.69 -20.70
CA ILE A 179 8.52 7.50 -20.95
C ILE A 179 8.01 7.36 -22.40
N TYR A 180 8.92 7.27 -23.39
CA TYR A 180 8.53 7.10 -24.78
C TYR A 180 7.98 5.70 -25.05
N THR A 181 8.59 4.65 -24.50
CA THR A 181 8.10 3.28 -24.69
C THR A 181 6.75 3.07 -24.00
N LEU A 182 6.57 3.67 -22.82
CA LEU A 182 5.32 3.67 -22.06
C LEU A 182 4.21 4.46 -22.74
N GLN A 183 4.48 5.65 -23.28
CA GLN A 183 3.45 6.42 -23.99
C GLN A 183 3.05 5.75 -25.32
N PHE A 184 3.97 5.01 -25.96
CA PHE A 184 3.70 4.31 -27.23
C PHE A 184 2.70 3.18 -27.02
N GLN A 185 2.98 2.30 -26.05
CA GLN A 185 2.06 1.22 -25.73
C GLN A 185 0.71 1.74 -25.21
N GLN A 186 0.72 2.83 -24.44
CA GLN A 186 -0.51 3.47 -23.94
C GLN A 186 -1.34 4.05 -25.09
N PHE A 187 -0.70 4.64 -26.10
CA PHE A 187 -1.39 5.15 -27.29
C PHE A 187 -2.10 4.01 -28.04
N VAL A 188 -1.45 2.86 -28.18
CA VAL A 188 -2.02 1.70 -28.88
C VAL A 188 -3.17 1.05 -28.11
N TYR A 189 -3.04 0.94 -26.79
CA TYR A 189 -4.07 0.40 -25.90
C TYR A 189 -4.92 1.48 -25.23
N ARG A 190 -5.04 2.64 -25.87
CA ARG A 190 -5.78 3.80 -25.36
C ARG A 190 -7.19 3.40 -24.89
N GLY A 191 -7.55 3.84 -23.69
CA GLY A 191 -8.82 3.50 -23.03
C GLY A 191 -8.82 2.19 -22.24
N LEU A 192 -7.72 1.43 -22.26
CA LEU A 192 -7.52 0.26 -21.40
C LEU A 192 -6.50 0.57 -20.31
N THR A 193 -6.65 -0.08 -19.16
CA THR A 193 -5.67 -0.04 -18.07
C THR A 193 -5.04 -1.43 -17.91
N PRO A 194 -3.72 -1.53 -17.70
CA PRO A 194 -3.08 -2.83 -17.52
C PRO A 194 -3.48 -3.44 -16.18
N ASN A 195 -3.87 -4.72 -16.21
CA ASN A 195 -4.19 -5.53 -15.03
C ASN A 195 -2.94 -5.86 -14.21
N LYS A 196 -1.78 -5.98 -14.88
CA LYS A 196 -0.52 -6.37 -14.25
C LYS A 196 0.65 -5.72 -14.97
N VAL A 197 1.62 -5.22 -14.19
CA VAL A 197 2.89 -4.66 -14.68
C VAL A 197 4.02 -5.33 -13.92
N VAL A 198 4.91 -6.00 -14.64
CA VAL A 198 6.12 -6.63 -14.07
C VAL A 198 7.33 -6.01 -14.74
N ALA A 199 8.26 -5.47 -13.96
CA ALA A 199 9.44 -4.80 -14.46
C ALA A 199 10.72 -5.26 -13.75
N ALA A 200 11.83 -5.25 -14.49
CA ALA A 200 13.16 -5.54 -13.99
C ALA A 200 14.20 -4.70 -14.73
N GLY A 201 15.37 -4.50 -14.13
CA GLY A 201 16.44 -3.73 -14.74
C GLY A 201 17.63 -3.52 -13.83
N HIS A 202 18.48 -2.56 -14.19
CA HIS A 202 19.76 -2.31 -13.54
C HIS A 202 19.91 -0.86 -13.12
N LEU A 203 20.40 -0.62 -11.90
CA LEU A 203 20.72 0.71 -11.36
C LEU A 203 22.21 0.99 -11.50
N ASN A 204 22.58 2.26 -11.73
CA ASN A 204 23.97 2.70 -11.59
C ASN A 204 24.34 2.97 -10.12
N SER A 205 25.60 3.34 -9.90
CA SER A 205 26.15 3.73 -8.59
C SER A 205 25.48 4.95 -7.95
N PHE A 206 24.72 5.75 -8.70
CA PHE A 206 23.97 6.90 -8.18
C PHE A 206 22.52 6.55 -7.81
N GLY A 207 22.12 5.28 -7.93
CA GLY A 207 20.77 4.82 -7.61
C GLY A 207 19.70 5.30 -8.61
N THR A 208 20.10 5.59 -9.86
CA THR A 208 19.19 5.77 -11.00
C THR A 208 19.29 4.58 -11.93
N ASP A 209 18.20 4.27 -12.64
CA ASP A 209 18.17 3.13 -13.53
C ASP A 209 18.93 3.40 -14.84
N GLN A 210 19.80 2.46 -15.22
CA GLN A 210 20.52 2.45 -16.49
C GLN A 210 19.74 1.72 -17.58
N SER A 211 18.95 0.73 -17.21
CA SER A 211 18.08 0.01 -18.14
C SER A 211 16.91 -0.61 -17.40
N PHE A 212 15.79 -0.79 -18.11
CA PHE A 212 14.66 -1.57 -17.64
C PHE A 212 13.98 -2.31 -18.80
N ASN A 213 13.30 -3.39 -18.46
CA ASN A 213 12.31 -4.06 -19.28
C ASN A 213 11.07 -4.31 -18.43
N ALA A 214 9.88 -4.18 -19.03
CA ALA A 214 8.61 -4.43 -18.39
C ALA A 214 7.63 -5.13 -19.31
N ILE A 215 6.80 -5.99 -18.73
CA ILE A 215 5.66 -6.64 -19.38
C ILE A 215 4.39 -6.10 -18.74
N LEU A 216 3.52 -5.50 -19.55
CA LEU A 216 2.20 -5.01 -19.17
C LEU A 216 1.15 -5.97 -19.75
N THR A 217 0.26 -6.47 -18.90
CA THR A 217 -0.84 -7.34 -19.30
C THR A 217 -2.15 -6.58 -19.20
N TYR A 218 -2.92 -6.59 -20.28
CA TYR A 218 -4.21 -5.93 -20.43
C TYR A 218 -5.36 -6.95 -20.46
N PRO A 219 -6.62 -6.52 -20.28
CA PRO A 219 -7.79 -7.38 -20.45
C PRO A 219 -7.81 -8.14 -21.78
N GLU A 220 -8.50 -9.28 -21.80
CA GLU A 220 -8.65 -10.15 -22.99
C GLU A 220 -7.32 -10.67 -23.58
N GLY A 221 -6.29 -10.82 -22.73
CA GLY A 221 -5.02 -11.44 -23.10
C GLY A 221 -4.09 -10.55 -23.94
N LYS A 222 -4.37 -9.25 -24.05
CA LYS A 222 -3.50 -8.28 -24.74
C LYS A 222 -2.24 -8.03 -23.90
N THR A 223 -1.09 -7.86 -24.54
CA THR A 223 0.19 -7.64 -23.85
C THR A 223 1.02 -6.53 -24.48
N ALA A 224 1.84 -5.85 -23.67
CA ALA A 224 2.89 -4.96 -24.13
C ALA A 224 4.23 -5.33 -23.49
N MET A 225 5.28 -5.40 -24.29
CA MET A 225 6.67 -5.52 -23.85
C MET A 225 7.35 -4.18 -24.11
N VAL A 226 7.83 -3.53 -23.06
CA VAL A 226 8.49 -2.23 -23.15
C VAL A 226 9.87 -2.31 -22.53
N GLY A 227 10.85 -1.66 -23.13
CA GLY A 227 12.21 -1.61 -22.55
C GLY A 227 12.91 -0.31 -22.87
N ALA A 228 13.79 0.12 -21.98
CA ALA A 228 14.72 1.20 -22.30
C ALA A 228 16.11 0.95 -21.73
N THR A 229 17.13 1.52 -22.37
CA THR A 229 18.52 1.38 -21.92
C THR A 229 19.35 2.62 -22.27
N ALA A 230 20.02 3.17 -21.27
CA ALA A 230 21.02 4.21 -21.42
C ALA A 230 22.43 3.63 -21.68
N MET A 231 22.53 2.32 -21.96
CA MET A 231 23.82 1.63 -22.07
C MET A 231 24.26 1.37 -23.50
N VAL A 232 23.31 1.12 -24.41
CA VAL A 232 23.58 0.61 -25.76
C VAL A 232 22.57 1.17 -26.74
N GLU A 233 22.95 1.21 -28.01
CA GLU A 233 22.00 1.46 -29.10
C GLU A 233 21.01 0.28 -29.19
N ALA A 234 19.72 0.57 -29.02
CA ALA A 234 18.65 -0.41 -29.22
C ALA A 234 18.09 -0.29 -30.65
N PRO A 235 17.25 -1.24 -31.11
CA PRO A 235 16.58 -1.15 -32.41
C PRO A 235 15.71 0.09 -32.57
N ASN A 236 15.29 0.71 -31.45
CA ASN A 236 14.68 2.03 -31.47
C ASN A 236 13.39 2.06 -32.32
N GLU A 237 12.59 1.00 -32.19
CA GLU A 237 11.41 0.70 -33.01
C GLU A 237 10.22 0.25 -32.13
N GLY A 238 9.02 0.70 -32.49
CA GLY A 238 7.76 0.18 -31.96
C GLY A 238 7.07 -0.77 -32.94
N ILE A 239 6.61 -1.92 -32.46
CA ILE A 239 5.96 -2.97 -33.24
C ILE A 239 4.59 -3.27 -32.63
N ILE A 240 3.56 -3.31 -33.47
CA ILE A 240 2.17 -3.58 -33.10
C ILE A 240 1.68 -4.75 -33.93
N VAL A 241 1.24 -5.82 -33.28
CA VAL A 241 0.78 -7.06 -33.91
C VAL A 241 -0.71 -7.26 -33.62
N GLY A 242 -1.49 -7.33 -34.69
CA GLY A 242 -2.90 -7.67 -34.66
C GLY A 242 -3.22 -8.92 -35.46
N THR A 243 -4.48 -9.35 -35.38
CA THR A 243 -4.97 -10.59 -36.03
C THR A 243 -4.86 -10.60 -37.55
N LYS A 244 -4.75 -9.44 -38.21
CA LYS A 244 -4.71 -9.30 -39.68
C LYS A 244 -3.41 -8.67 -40.20
N GLY A 245 -2.46 -8.33 -39.33
CA GLY A 245 -1.23 -7.71 -39.77
C GLY A 245 -0.38 -7.09 -38.66
N THR A 246 0.66 -6.39 -39.10
CA THR A 246 1.67 -5.77 -38.24
C THR A 246 1.94 -4.34 -38.70
N ILE A 247 2.02 -3.42 -37.75
CA ILE A 247 2.55 -2.06 -37.94
C ILE A 247 3.91 -1.97 -37.24
N ARG A 248 4.91 -1.43 -37.93
CA ARG A 248 6.23 -1.10 -37.35
C ARG A 248 6.51 0.38 -37.53
N ILE A 249 7.08 1.01 -36.52
CA ILE A 249 7.41 2.44 -36.51
C ILE A 249 8.87 2.59 -36.05
N PRO A 250 9.84 2.63 -36.99
CA PRO A 250 11.22 2.98 -36.67
C PRO A 250 11.31 4.42 -36.14
N GLY A 251 12.17 4.66 -35.16
CA GLY A 251 12.32 6.01 -34.61
C GLY A 251 11.08 6.52 -33.87
N PHE A 252 10.32 5.63 -33.22
CA PHE A 252 8.93 5.86 -32.76
C PHE A 252 8.73 7.08 -31.83
N TRP A 253 9.77 7.65 -31.23
CA TRP A 253 9.69 8.88 -30.41
C TRP A 253 9.72 10.17 -31.25
N CYS A 254 10.27 10.13 -32.47
CA CYS A 254 10.26 11.24 -33.41
C CYS A 254 10.09 10.74 -34.87
N PRO A 255 9.01 9.99 -35.16
CA PRO A 255 8.95 9.15 -36.35
C PRO A 255 8.64 9.92 -37.63
N THR A 256 9.25 9.51 -38.72
CA THR A 256 8.97 9.96 -40.09
C THR A 256 8.49 8.83 -41.00
N THR A 257 8.44 7.60 -40.48
CA THR A 257 8.10 6.41 -41.26
C THR A 257 7.16 5.50 -40.48
N LEU A 258 6.19 4.91 -41.18
CA LEU A 258 5.34 3.83 -40.69
C LEU A 258 5.35 2.69 -41.71
N ILE A 259 5.55 1.46 -41.27
CA ILE A 259 5.60 0.26 -42.12
C ILE A 259 4.40 -0.61 -41.79
N LEU A 260 3.43 -0.70 -42.71
CA LEU A 260 2.24 -1.53 -42.58
C LEU A 260 2.39 -2.80 -43.43
N ASN A 261 2.44 -3.97 -42.79
CA ASN A 261 2.60 -5.26 -43.49
C ASN A 261 3.79 -5.27 -44.48
N GLY A 262 4.89 -4.60 -44.11
CA GLY A 262 6.09 -4.47 -44.95
C GLY A 262 6.04 -3.33 -45.99
N LYS A 263 4.90 -2.64 -46.15
CA LYS A 263 4.78 -1.47 -47.02
C LYS A 263 5.10 -0.19 -46.26
N GLU A 264 6.11 0.52 -46.71
CA GLU A 264 6.58 1.77 -46.09
C GLU A 264 5.71 2.97 -46.50
N MET A 265 5.41 3.83 -45.52
CA MET A 265 4.80 5.15 -45.69
C MET A 265 5.71 6.19 -45.04
N VAL A 266 6.08 7.21 -45.81
CA VAL A 266 7.03 8.26 -45.38
C VAL A 266 6.30 9.59 -45.19
N PHE A 267 6.58 10.23 -44.06
CA PHE A 267 6.03 11.50 -43.60
C PHE A 267 7.21 12.47 -43.40
N PRO A 268 7.51 13.33 -44.40
CA PRO A 268 8.67 14.20 -44.33
C PRO A 268 8.53 15.24 -43.21
N LEU A 269 9.67 15.60 -42.62
CA LEU A 269 9.74 16.70 -41.65
C LEU A 269 9.50 18.06 -42.34
N PRO A 270 9.06 19.08 -41.59
CA PRO A 270 8.94 20.43 -42.12
C PRO A 270 10.30 20.97 -42.57
N GLU A 271 10.28 21.80 -43.61
CA GLU A 271 11.49 22.51 -44.01
C GLU A 271 11.93 23.50 -42.92
N ASN A 272 13.19 23.43 -42.52
CA ASN A 272 13.75 24.36 -41.55
C ASN A 272 15.23 24.64 -41.85
N LYS A 273 15.67 25.86 -41.55
CA LYS A 273 17.05 26.34 -41.75
C LYS A 273 17.87 26.39 -40.47
N GLY A 274 17.25 26.23 -39.31
CA GLY A 274 17.91 26.22 -38.01
C GLY A 274 18.64 24.91 -37.71
N THR A 275 19.62 24.99 -36.82
CA THR A 275 20.37 23.84 -36.30
C THR A 275 19.73 23.33 -35.00
N PHE A 276 19.61 22.02 -34.85
CA PHE A 276 19.03 21.39 -33.66
C PHE A 276 20.07 20.60 -32.86
N ASN A 277 19.80 20.44 -31.56
CA ASN A 277 20.61 19.65 -30.64
C ASN A 277 20.21 18.17 -30.63
N PHE A 278 18.92 17.87 -30.84
CA PHE A 278 18.40 16.51 -30.85
C PHE A 278 17.84 16.10 -32.23
N ASN A 279 17.77 14.79 -32.45
CA ASN A 279 17.32 14.23 -33.72
C ASN A 279 15.87 14.62 -34.00
N ASN A 280 15.57 15.03 -35.24
CA ASN A 280 14.23 15.42 -35.70
C ASN A 280 13.53 16.51 -34.87
N SER A 281 14.25 17.32 -34.07
CA SER A 281 13.67 18.38 -33.22
C SER A 281 12.84 19.44 -33.95
N VAL A 282 12.94 19.56 -35.28
CA VAL A 282 11.99 20.37 -36.06
C VAL A 282 10.54 19.93 -35.84
N GLY A 283 10.31 18.66 -35.48
CA GLY A 283 9.01 18.12 -35.13
C GLY A 283 8.38 18.72 -33.86
N LEU A 284 9.14 19.42 -33.01
CA LEU A 284 8.59 20.21 -31.90
C LEU A 284 7.62 21.31 -32.40
N SER A 285 7.70 21.68 -33.68
CA SER A 285 6.72 22.58 -34.31
C SER A 285 5.30 22.00 -34.32
N TYR A 286 5.14 20.68 -34.36
CA TYR A 286 3.84 20.04 -34.34
C TYR A 286 3.12 20.20 -32.99
N GLU A 287 3.83 19.98 -31.88
CA GLU A 287 3.23 20.19 -30.54
C GLU A 287 3.02 21.68 -30.23
N ALA A 288 3.88 22.57 -30.74
CA ALA A 288 3.66 24.01 -30.60
C ALA A 288 2.34 24.43 -31.27
N GLU A 289 2.09 23.97 -32.50
CA GLU A 289 0.85 24.27 -33.22
C GLU A 289 -0.37 23.61 -32.56
N GLU A 290 -0.24 22.39 -32.01
CA GLU A 290 -1.30 21.75 -31.21
C GLU A 290 -1.70 22.59 -30.00
N VAL A 291 -0.71 23.06 -29.21
CA VAL A 291 -0.96 23.94 -28.06
C VAL A 291 -1.68 25.21 -28.49
N ARG A 292 -1.27 25.80 -29.63
CA ARG A 292 -1.94 26.98 -30.17
C ARG A 292 -3.39 26.69 -30.53
N GLN A 293 -3.66 25.59 -31.24
CA GLN A 293 -5.02 25.22 -31.62
C GLN A 293 -5.89 25.02 -30.39
N CYS A 294 -5.40 24.31 -29.37
CA CYS A 294 -6.12 24.10 -28.11
C CYS A 294 -6.45 25.42 -27.40
N ILE A 295 -5.45 26.28 -27.16
CA ILE A 295 -5.62 27.54 -26.44
C ILE A 295 -6.57 28.47 -27.21
N ARG A 296 -6.43 28.57 -28.54
CA ARG A 296 -7.31 29.41 -29.36
C ARG A 296 -8.73 28.81 -29.45
N GLY A 297 -8.84 27.49 -29.37
CA GLY A 297 -10.10 26.75 -29.22
C GLY A 297 -10.70 26.80 -27.81
N LYS A 298 -10.04 27.47 -26.84
CA LYS A 298 -10.43 27.53 -25.42
C LYS A 298 -10.50 26.16 -24.72
N GLN A 299 -9.71 25.20 -25.19
CA GLN A 299 -9.53 23.92 -24.53
C GLN A 299 -8.51 24.04 -23.39
N ILE A 300 -8.68 23.24 -22.34
CA ILE A 300 -7.77 23.19 -21.18
C ILE A 300 -6.80 21.99 -21.25
N GLU A 301 -7.01 21.09 -22.20
CA GLU A 301 -6.20 19.90 -22.47
C GLU A 301 -6.19 19.60 -23.97
N SER A 302 -5.24 18.79 -24.43
CA SER A 302 -5.14 18.33 -25.81
C SER A 302 -5.78 16.94 -25.96
N GLU A 303 -6.47 16.68 -27.06
CA GLU A 303 -6.97 15.35 -27.39
C GLU A 303 -5.84 14.38 -27.81
N LEU A 304 -4.72 14.92 -28.30
CA LEU A 304 -3.53 14.13 -28.63
C LEU A 304 -2.81 13.66 -27.36
N VAL A 305 -2.79 14.52 -26.33
CA VAL A 305 -2.19 14.22 -25.01
C VAL A 305 -3.18 14.57 -23.88
N PRO A 306 -4.21 13.74 -23.65
CA PRO A 306 -5.22 13.99 -22.62
C PRO A 306 -4.63 13.94 -21.20
N HIS A 307 -5.21 14.70 -20.27
CA HIS A 307 -4.77 14.74 -18.86
C HIS A 307 -4.85 13.36 -18.19
N SER A 308 -5.84 12.55 -18.56
CA SER A 308 -5.98 11.18 -18.07
C SER A 308 -4.80 10.28 -18.46
N GLU A 309 -4.24 10.49 -19.65
CA GLU A 309 -3.13 9.68 -20.16
C GLU A 309 -1.80 10.09 -19.52
N THR A 310 -1.55 11.39 -19.34
CA THR A 310 -0.44 11.88 -18.52
C THR A 310 -0.51 11.34 -17.08
N MET A 311 -1.70 11.28 -16.50
CA MET A 311 -1.90 10.68 -15.17
C MET A 311 -1.53 9.20 -15.13
N GLU A 312 -2.04 8.41 -16.07
CA GLU A 312 -1.74 6.98 -16.13
C GLU A 312 -0.26 6.71 -16.44
N LEU A 313 0.36 7.49 -17.31
CA LEU A 313 1.79 7.41 -17.62
C LEU A 313 2.65 7.67 -16.37
N SER A 314 2.30 8.69 -15.58
CA SER A 314 2.97 8.97 -14.30
C SER A 314 2.83 7.82 -13.30
N LYS A 315 1.65 7.18 -13.24
CA LYS A 315 1.38 6.01 -12.39
C LYS A 315 2.20 4.79 -12.84
N LEU A 316 2.34 4.56 -14.14
CA LEU A 316 3.16 3.48 -14.70
C LEU A 316 4.64 3.67 -14.38
N MET A 317 5.18 4.88 -14.58
CA MET A 317 6.58 5.18 -14.25
C MET A 317 6.85 4.99 -12.75
N ASP A 318 5.96 5.46 -11.87
CA ASP A 318 6.09 5.27 -10.43
C ASP A 318 6.02 3.79 -10.02
N ASN A 319 5.10 3.03 -10.61
CA ASN A 319 4.98 1.59 -10.37
C ASN A 319 6.29 0.88 -10.74
N ILE A 320 6.81 1.11 -11.95
CA ILE A 320 8.04 0.48 -12.43
C ILE A 320 9.23 0.88 -11.53
N ARG A 321 9.40 2.16 -11.22
CA ARG A 321 10.51 2.62 -10.36
C ARG A 321 10.45 2.06 -8.93
N LYS A 322 9.26 1.83 -8.38
CA LYS A 322 9.09 1.18 -7.07
C LYS A 322 9.59 -0.26 -7.07
N GLN A 323 9.38 -0.99 -8.17
CA GLN A 323 9.89 -2.36 -8.31
C GLN A 323 11.43 -2.42 -8.23
N PHE A 324 12.14 -1.32 -8.55
CA PHE A 324 13.61 -1.25 -8.52
C PHE A 324 14.17 -0.92 -7.14
N LYS A 325 13.49 -0.07 -6.35
CA LYS A 325 13.95 0.36 -5.01
C LYS A 325 13.92 -0.76 -3.97
N SER A 326 13.08 -1.78 -4.17
CA SER A 326 13.04 -2.97 -3.33
C SER A 326 14.37 -3.76 -3.33
N MET A 327 15.27 -3.52 -4.31
CA MET A 327 16.57 -4.19 -4.42
C MET A 327 17.73 -3.49 -3.69
N GLU A 328 17.69 -2.17 -3.48
CA GLU A 328 18.81 -1.39 -2.90
C GLU A 328 18.81 -1.36 -1.36
N PHE A 329 17.61 -1.31 -0.75
CA PHE A 329 17.48 -1.22 0.71
C PHE A 329 18.08 -2.44 1.43
N VAL A 330 18.06 -3.61 0.76
CA VAL A 330 18.66 -4.85 1.27
C VAL A 330 20.19 -4.74 1.34
N LEU A 331 20.85 -4.08 0.39
CA LEU A 331 22.32 -3.98 0.35
C LEU A 331 22.90 -2.97 1.36
N VAL A 332 22.23 -1.82 1.55
CA VAL A 332 22.71 -0.75 2.45
C VAL A 332 22.62 -1.16 3.91
N VAL A 333 21.54 -1.87 4.28
CA VAL A 333 21.35 -2.38 5.65
C VAL A 333 22.39 -3.47 5.99
N ILE A 334 22.75 -4.32 5.02
CA ILE A 334 23.81 -5.33 5.19
C ILE A 334 25.19 -4.68 5.41
N ASN A 335 25.53 -3.62 4.66
CA ASN A 335 26.83 -2.94 4.78
C ASN A 335 26.97 -2.11 6.07
N LEU A 336 25.90 -1.42 6.51
CA LEU A 336 25.89 -0.69 7.78
C LEU A 336 26.03 -1.63 8.99
N PHE A 337 25.45 -2.82 8.93
CA PHE A 337 25.64 -3.85 9.96
C PHE A 337 27.09 -4.35 10.03
N PHE A 338 27.77 -4.50 8.89
CA PHE A 338 29.16 -4.94 8.84
C PHE A 338 30.14 -3.92 9.45
N ILE A 339 29.91 -2.62 9.24
CA ILE A 339 30.73 -1.54 9.81
C ILE A 339 30.54 -1.44 11.33
N LEU A 340 29.30 -1.65 11.81
CA LEU A 340 29.00 -1.66 13.24
C LEU A 340 29.65 -2.86 13.96
N ILE A 341 29.67 -4.03 13.32
CA ILE A 341 30.32 -5.23 13.85
C ILE A 341 31.84 -5.03 14.00
N LEU A 342 32.49 -4.31 13.09
CA LEU A 342 33.92 -4.00 13.18
C LEU A 342 34.26 -3.02 14.32
N HIS A 343 33.37 -2.07 14.63
CA HIS A 343 33.55 -1.13 15.75
C HIS A 343 33.33 -1.78 17.12
N VAL A 344 32.44 -2.78 17.21
CA VAL A 344 32.12 -3.46 18.48
C VAL A 344 33.20 -4.48 18.89
N LEU A 345 34.05 -4.94 17.96
CA LEU A 345 35.04 -6.00 18.19
C LEU A 345 36.43 -5.54 18.69
N SER A 346 36.66 -4.25 18.96
CA SER A 346 37.89 -3.73 19.62
C SER A 346 39.23 -4.24 19.05
N LEU A 347 39.38 -4.28 17.72
CA LEU A 347 40.70 -4.54 17.09
C LEU A 347 41.50 -3.22 17.03
N PRO A 348 42.81 -3.21 17.35
CA PRO A 348 43.59 -1.98 17.42
C PRO A 348 43.86 -1.45 16.01
N LEU A 349 43.50 -0.19 15.75
CA LEU A 349 43.93 0.56 14.57
C LEU A 349 45.28 1.21 14.88
N THR A 350 46.34 0.75 14.20
CA THR A 350 47.60 1.50 14.12
C THR A 350 47.53 2.54 13.01
N SER A 351 48.24 3.67 13.17
CA SER A 351 48.12 4.87 12.34
C SER A 351 48.65 4.77 10.90
N ASP A 352 48.79 3.57 10.35
CA ASP A 352 49.07 3.33 8.92
C ASP A 352 47.86 2.70 8.17
N ASP A 353 46.74 2.44 8.86
CA ASP A 353 45.57 1.74 8.28
C ASP A 353 44.41 2.66 7.84
N VAL A 354 44.58 3.99 7.89
CA VAL A 354 43.51 4.95 7.49
C VAL A 354 43.57 5.33 6.00
N ASP A 355 44.61 4.94 5.25
CA ASP A 355 44.76 5.29 3.82
C ASP A 355 44.64 4.10 2.83
N ILE A 356 44.02 2.96 3.23
CA ILE A 356 43.85 1.78 2.33
C ILE A 356 42.38 1.34 2.19
N PHE A 357 41.40 2.23 2.33
CA PHE A 357 39.99 1.87 2.09
C PHE A 357 39.24 2.75 1.10
N SER A 358 39.96 3.47 0.22
CA SER A 358 39.35 4.16 -0.94
C SER A 358 39.91 3.77 -2.32
N ASP A 359 41.04 3.06 -2.45
CA ASP A 359 41.70 2.94 -3.78
C ASP A 359 42.13 1.53 -4.25
N LYS A 360 41.79 0.43 -3.55
CA LYS A 360 42.25 -0.93 -3.94
C LYS A 360 41.20 -1.96 -4.34
N ILE A 361 39.90 -1.70 -4.20
CA ILE A 361 38.87 -2.62 -4.72
C ILE A 361 38.61 -2.41 -6.22
N VAL A 362 38.96 -1.24 -6.77
CA VAL A 362 38.78 -0.95 -8.21
C VAL A 362 39.90 -1.54 -9.09
N ASN A 363 41.10 -1.79 -8.55
CA ASN A 363 42.25 -2.18 -9.39
C ASN A 363 42.68 -3.66 -9.31
N ASN A 364 42.14 -4.48 -8.39
CA ASN A 364 42.56 -5.89 -8.24
C ASN A 364 41.60 -6.92 -8.86
N VAL A 365 40.55 -6.51 -9.57
CA VAL A 365 39.67 -7.43 -10.32
C VAL A 365 40.14 -7.60 -11.79
N ILE A 366 41.20 -6.91 -12.22
CA ILE A 366 41.67 -6.95 -13.61
C ILE A 366 42.82 -7.94 -13.88
N GLU A 367 43.51 -8.52 -12.88
CA GLU A 367 44.72 -9.34 -13.16
C GLU A 367 44.66 -10.86 -12.90
N ASP A 368 43.63 -11.44 -12.29
CA ASP A 368 43.59 -12.90 -12.03
C ASP A 368 42.69 -13.71 -12.99
N SER A 369 42.69 -13.36 -14.28
CA SER A 369 42.02 -14.13 -15.34
C SER A 369 42.99 -14.78 -16.33
N PHE A 370 44.15 -15.23 -15.84
CA PHE A 370 44.98 -16.19 -16.58
C PHE A 370 45.27 -17.42 -15.73
N ASN A 371 44.97 -18.58 -16.34
CA ASN A 371 45.44 -19.94 -16.04
C ASN A 371 44.61 -20.88 -15.14
N ILE A 372 44.12 -21.93 -15.83
CA ILE A 372 44.15 -23.36 -15.46
C ILE A 372 42.81 -24.03 -15.05
N THR A 373 42.23 -24.65 -16.09
CA THR A 373 41.70 -26.03 -16.21
C THR A 373 40.68 -26.62 -15.23
N ASN A 374 39.55 -27.03 -15.83
CA ASN A 374 38.78 -28.27 -15.66
C ASN A 374 38.46 -28.85 -14.26
N SER A 375 37.15 -29.09 -14.11
CA SER A 375 36.48 -30.07 -13.25
C SER A 375 36.39 -29.67 -11.76
N THR A 376 35.29 -29.08 -11.32
CA THR A 376 34.07 -29.84 -11.01
C THR A 376 32.84 -28.92 -11.00
N ARG A 377 31.79 -29.31 -11.72
CA ARG A 377 30.49 -28.62 -11.73
C ARG A 377 29.81 -28.75 -10.36
N LEU A 378 29.85 -27.71 -9.54
CA LEU A 378 28.78 -27.45 -8.58
C LEU A 378 27.75 -26.57 -9.30
N ALA A 379 26.59 -27.16 -9.60
CA ALA A 379 25.47 -26.45 -10.18
C ALA A 379 25.07 -25.28 -9.28
N ARG A 380 25.51 -24.06 -9.65
CA ARG A 380 24.95 -22.82 -9.14
C ARG A 380 23.64 -22.60 -9.88
N VAL A 381 22.55 -23.07 -9.27
CA VAL A 381 21.20 -22.65 -9.66
C VAL A 381 21.06 -21.19 -9.24
N LEU A 382 21.26 -20.29 -10.19
CA LEU A 382 20.95 -18.87 -10.04
C LEU A 382 19.45 -18.71 -10.27
N ASN A 383 18.69 -18.52 -9.19
CA ASN A 383 17.28 -18.16 -9.29
C ASN A 383 17.16 -16.68 -9.69
N PHE A 384 16.75 -16.44 -10.93
CA PHE A 384 16.63 -15.14 -11.60
C PHE A 384 15.31 -14.38 -11.33
N PHE A 385 14.56 -14.74 -10.28
CA PHE A 385 13.26 -14.12 -10.00
C PHE A 385 13.26 -13.48 -8.61
N PRO A 386 13.23 -12.13 -8.50
CA PRO A 386 12.64 -11.53 -7.31
C PRO A 386 11.15 -11.87 -7.35
N VAL A 387 10.62 -12.44 -6.27
CA VAL A 387 9.18 -12.53 -6.05
C VAL A 387 8.81 -11.24 -5.30
N PRO A 388 8.29 -10.17 -5.94
CA PRO A 388 7.75 -9.04 -5.20
C PRO A 388 6.31 -9.41 -4.87
N VAL A 389 6.15 -10.30 -3.91
CA VAL A 389 4.84 -10.71 -3.46
C VAL A 389 4.91 -10.87 -1.95
N GLU A 390 4.86 -9.75 -1.22
CA GLU A 390 4.49 -9.77 0.21
C GLU A 390 3.01 -10.19 0.36
N GLU A 391 2.61 -11.31 -0.25
CA GLU A 391 1.32 -11.93 -0.02
C GLU A 391 1.45 -12.95 1.10
N GLU A 392 0.38 -13.07 1.88
CA GLU A 392 0.23 -14.17 2.81
C GLU A 392 0.22 -15.50 2.04
N CYS A 393 1.06 -16.44 2.46
CA CYS A 393 1.07 -17.80 1.97
C CYS A 393 0.68 -18.76 3.09
N ARG A 394 0.20 -19.96 2.73
CA ARG A 394 -0.05 -21.04 3.70
C ARG A 394 1.15 -21.97 3.73
N ALA A 395 1.69 -22.21 4.91
CA ALA A 395 2.77 -23.15 5.15
C ALA A 395 2.32 -24.59 4.80
N ASN A 396 3.26 -25.41 4.34
CA ASN A 396 3.06 -26.83 4.02
C ASN A 396 2.66 -27.68 5.24
N ASP A 397 2.87 -27.18 6.46
CA ASP A 397 2.34 -27.82 7.67
C ASP A 397 0.80 -27.71 7.76
N GLY A 398 0.17 -26.94 6.86
CA GLY A 398 -1.26 -26.73 6.76
C GLY A 398 -1.83 -25.85 7.88
N ARG A 399 -1.00 -25.41 8.83
CA ARG A 399 -1.41 -24.71 10.05
C ARG A 399 -1.02 -23.25 10.02
N ARG A 400 0.23 -22.94 9.66
CA ARG A 400 0.75 -21.58 9.74
C ARG A 400 0.52 -20.81 8.45
N LYS A 401 0.38 -19.50 8.60
CA LYS A 401 0.54 -18.53 7.52
C LYS A 401 1.95 -17.98 7.58
N GLY A 402 2.51 -17.68 6.42
CA GLY A 402 3.79 -16.99 6.30
C GLY A 402 3.67 -15.84 5.32
N VAL A 403 4.79 -15.17 5.09
CA VAL A 403 4.92 -14.20 4.00
C VAL A 403 5.67 -14.88 2.86
N CYS A 404 5.14 -14.79 1.65
CA CYS A 404 5.81 -15.34 0.49
C CYS A 404 7.06 -14.52 0.17
N MET A 405 8.24 -15.13 0.21
CA MET A 405 9.48 -14.42 -0.10
C MET A 405 10.55 -15.37 -0.61
N ASN A 406 11.67 -14.83 -1.07
CA ASN A 406 12.76 -15.69 -1.53
C ASN A 406 13.42 -16.43 -0.34
N THR A 407 14.03 -17.60 -0.60
CA THR A 407 14.60 -18.46 0.45
C THR A 407 15.74 -17.79 1.21
N TYR A 408 16.48 -16.90 0.57
CA TYR A 408 17.63 -16.23 1.16
C TYR A 408 17.19 -15.12 2.13
N GLU A 409 16.23 -14.30 1.71
CA GLU A 409 15.57 -13.27 2.51
C GLU A 409 14.85 -13.85 3.72
N CYS A 410 14.13 -14.97 3.53
CA CYS A 410 13.51 -15.69 4.64
C CYS A 410 14.53 -16.06 5.72
N ARG A 411 15.73 -16.55 5.32
CA ARG A 411 16.79 -16.90 6.27
C ARG A 411 17.42 -15.68 6.93
N ILE A 412 17.64 -14.59 6.19
CA ILE A 412 18.22 -13.35 6.73
C ILE A 412 17.31 -12.72 7.79
N GLN A 413 15.99 -12.76 7.57
CA GLN A 413 15.00 -12.24 8.51
C GLN A 413 14.69 -13.22 9.66
N ASN A 414 15.54 -14.24 9.90
CA ASN A 414 15.36 -15.30 10.91
C ASN A 414 14.05 -16.10 10.77
N GLY A 415 13.47 -16.15 9.57
CA GLY A 415 12.32 -16.97 9.26
C GLY A 415 12.70 -18.39 8.83
N LYS A 416 11.73 -19.30 8.91
CA LYS A 416 11.84 -20.69 8.45
C LYS A 416 10.98 -20.90 7.21
N SER A 417 11.52 -21.62 6.23
CA SER A 417 10.81 -21.97 4.99
C SER A 417 9.89 -23.17 5.20
N TYR A 418 8.61 -23.00 4.87
CA TYR A 418 7.58 -24.04 4.96
C TYR A 418 6.90 -24.29 3.62
N GLY A 419 7.68 -24.54 2.58
CA GLY A 419 7.17 -24.94 1.27
C GLY A 419 7.19 -23.86 0.21
N PRO A 420 6.87 -24.20 -1.05
CA PRO A 420 6.88 -23.25 -2.16
C PRO A 420 5.65 -22.33 -2.12
N CYS A 421 5.84 -21.08 -2.50
CA CYS A 421 4.77 -20.11 -2.80
C CYS A 421 5.04 -19.44 -4.16
N ALA A 422 4.11 -18.61 -4.63
CA ALA A 422 4.21 -17.93 -5.93
C ALA A 422 4.65 -18.88 -7.07
N LEU A 423 3.90 -19.97 -7.29
CA LEU A 423 4.18 -20.99 -8.32
C LEU A 423 5.59 -21.64 -8.23
N GLY A 424 6.19 -21.65 -7.04
CA GLY A 424 7.51 -22.25 -6.79
C GLY A 424 8.68 -21.30 -6.92
N PHE A 425 8.45 -20.02 -7.19
CA PHE A 425 9.50 -19.00 -7.24
C PHE A 425 9.90 -18.47 -5.86
N GLY A 426 9.02 -18.60 -4.86
CA GLY A 426 9.27 -18.21 -3.48
C GLY A 426 9.11 -19.38 -2.51
N VAL A 427 9.47 -19.14 -1.25
CA VAL A 427 9.13 -20.01 -0.13
C VAL A 427 8.20 -19.31 0.82
N CYS A 428 7.29 -20.07 1.42
CA CYS A 428 6.42 -19.55 2.45
C CYS A 428 7.23 -19.39 3.74
N CYS A 429 7.59 -18.15 4.06
CA CYS A 429 8.45 -17.85 5.19
C CYS A 429 7.63 -17.58 6.45
N VAL A 430 7.89 -18.34 7.51
CA VAL A 430 7.22 -18.20 8.79
C VAL A 430 8.21 -17.69 9.83
N PHE A 431 7.83 -16.61 10.51
CA PHE A 431 8.62 -16.01 11.58
C PHE A 431 8.15 -16.55 12.93
N THR A 432 9.07 -17.04 13.73
CA THR A 432 8.80 -17.54 15.08
C THR A 432 9.70 -16.82 16.07
N ALA A 433 9.12 -16.26 17.13
CA ALA A 433 9.84 -15.63 18.22
C ALA A 433 9.57 -16.37 19.54
N THR A 434 10.60 -16.52 20.35
CA THR A 434 10.53 -17.09 21.69
C THR A 434 10.77 -16.00 22.74
N CYS A 435 10.89 -16.40 24.01
CA CYS A 435 11.15 -15.50 25.12
C CYS A 435 12.43 -14.67 24.98
N ASN A 436 12.36 -13.43 25.46
CA ASN A 436 13.41 -12.41 25.48
C ASN A 436 13.95 -12.04 24.09
N GLN A 437 13.13 -12.20 23.05
CA GLN A 437 13.45 -11.79 21.69
C GLN A 437 12.67 -10.54 21.29
N GLU A 438 12.95 -10.05 20.09
CA GLU A 438 12.23 -8.95 19.47
C GLU A 438 11.58 -9.41 18.17
N ALA A 439 10.33 -9.03 17.96
CA ALA A 439 9.56 -9.28 16.75
C ALA A 439 9.47 -8.00 15.91
N TYR A 440 10.01 -8.05 14.69
CA TYR A 440 10.03 -6.92 13.75
C TYR A 440 9.16 -7.18 12.52
N ASN A 441 9.04 -8.45 12.13
CA ASN A 441 8.36 -8.86 10.90
C ASN A 441 6.85 -8.98 11.14
N ASN A 442 6.07 -8.75 10.09
CA ASN A 442 4.65 -9.05 10.11
C ASN A 442 4.42 -10.58 10.14
N LEU A 443 3.27 -11.02 10.68
CA LEU A 443 2.93 -12.45 10.85
C LEU A 443 3.96 -13.24 11.70
N THR A 444 4.35 -12.68 12.84
CA THR A 444 5.28 -13.36 13.77
C THR A 444 4.52 -14.23 14.77
N TYR A 445 4.95 -15.47 14.95
CA TYR A 445 4.41 -16.43 15.92
C TYR A 445 5.21 -16.39 17.22
N PHE A 446 4.60 -15.89 18.29
CA PHE A 446 5.16 -15.95 19.63
C PHE A 446 4.84 -17.31 20.26
N VAL A 447 5.88 -18.11 20.52
CA VAL A 447 5.76 -19.47 21.02
C VAL A 447 6.55 -19.68 22.30
N ASN A 448 6.20 -20.71 23.08
CA ASN A 448 7.00 -21.12 24.23
C ASN A 448 8.38 -21.65 23.79
N PRO A 449 9.43 -21.54 24.64
CA PRO A 449 10.78 -21.96 24.28
C PRO A 449 10.89 -23.42 23.83
N ASP A 450 10.08 -24.29 24.42
CA ASP A 450 10.07 -25.73 24.17
C ASP A 450 9.08 -26.14 23.06
N PHE A 451 8.48 -25.18 22.33
CA PHE A 451 7.45 -25.47 21.33
C PHE A 451 7.95 -26.47 20.26
N PRO A 452 7.16 -27.51 19.91
CA PRO A 452 5.74 -27.74 20.22
C PRO A 452 5.45 -28.45 21.54
N ASP A 453 6.47 -28.75 22.34
CA ASP A 453 6.30 -29.42 23.63
C ASP A 453 5.81 -28.45 24.72
N LEU A 454 5.23 -29.03 25.77
CA LEU A 454 4.75 -28.29 26.94
C LEU A 454 5.93 -27.74 27.75
N THR A 455 5.80 -26.52 28.25
CA THR A 455 6.79 -25.95 29.16
C THR A 455 6.31 -26.03 30.62
N HIS A 456 7.21 -26.41 31.53
CA HIS A 456 6.86 -26.70 32.93
C HIS A 456 7.71 -25.94 33.98
N GLN A 457 8.83 -25.33 33.60
CA GLN A 457 9.84 -24.79 34.54
C GLN A 457 10.22 -23.33 34.27
N MET A 458 9.30 -22.53 33.73
CA MET A 458 9.55 -21.12 33.42
C MET A 458 8.73 -20.19 34.32
N THR A 459 9.35 -19.09 34.76
CA THR A 459 8.73 -18.07 35.63
C THR A 459 8.41 -16.78 34.91
N SER A 460 9.14 -16.44 33.86
CA SER A 460 8.90 -15.22 33.09
C SER A 460 9.37 -15.38 31.65
N CYS A 461 8.68 -14.69 30.74
CA CYS A 461 9.02 -14.66 29.33
C CYS A 461 8.46 -13.39 28.71
N SER A 462 9.30 -12.58 28.07
CA SER A 462 8.86 -11.37 27.40
C SER A 462 9.14 -11.40 25.89
N LEU A 463 8.42 -10.60 25.13
CA LEU A 463 8.64 -10.35 23.71
C LEU A 463 8.43 -8.87 23.47
N ILE A 464 9.39 -8.21 22.81
CA ILE A 464 9.24 -6.81 22.39
C ILE A 464 8.76 -6.82 20.94
N VAL A 465 7.67 -6.13 20.65
CA VAL A 465 7.14 -5.98 19.30
C VAL A 465 7.53 -4.60 18.78
N LYS A 466 8.27 -4.56 17.68
CA LYS A 466 8.65 -3.33 16.98
C LYS A 466 7.78 -3.16 15.75
N LYS A 467 7.26 -1.95 15.57
CA LYS A 467 6.48 -1.58 14.40
C LYS A 467 7.34 -1.70 13.15
N ILE A 468 6.82 -2.36 12.13
CA ILE A 468 7.46 -2.45 10.80
C ILE A 468 7.41 -1.10 10.07
N ASP A 469 6.36 -0.31 10.34
CA ASP A 469 6.12 1.00 9.73
C ASP A 469 5.47 1.94 10.77
N PRO A 470 5.77 3.25 10.76
CA PRO A 470 5.11 4.22 11.64
C PRO A 470 3.58 4.29 11.48
N GLU A 471 3.01 3.94 10.31
CA GLU A 471 1.57 3.94 10.02
C GLU A 471 0.81 2.73 10.62
N ILE A 472 1.50 1.81 11.31
CA ILE A 472 0.85 0.73 12.04
C ILE A 472 0.06 1.28 13.23
N ALA A 473 -1.26 1.09 13.16
CA ALA A 473 -2.22 1.62 14.13
C ALA A 473 -2.63 0.58 15.19
N GLN A 474 -2.72 -0.70 14.82
CA GLN A 474 -3.16 -1.79 15.71
C GLN A 474 -2.29 -3.04 15.57
N LEU A 475 -2.25 -3.84 16.63
CA LEU A 475 -1.78 -5.23 16.58
C LEU A 475 -2.97 -6.17 16.72
N ARG A 476 -3.06 -7.15 15.84
CA ARG A 476 -4.00 -8.27 15.94
C ARG A 476 -3.26 -9.49 16.48
N LEU A 477 -3.73 -10.02 17.60
CA LEU A 477 -3.27 -11.24 18.23
C LEU A 477 -4.26 -12.36 17.90
N ASP A 478 -3.84 -13.40 17.19
CA ASP A 478 -4.63 -14.63 17.05
C ASP A 478 -4.05 -15.70 17.98
N PHE A 479 -4.84 -16.17 18.94
CA PHE A 479 -4.46 -17.19 19.91
C PHE A 479 -4.65 -18.58 19.29
N ILE A 480 -3.71 -19.02 18.44
CA ILE A 480 -3.82 -20.32 17.75
C ILE A 480 -3.85 -21.45 18.78
N HIS A 481 -2.86 -21.46 19.67
CA HIS A 481 -2.86 -22.24 20.88
C HIS A 481 -2.58 -21.30 22.04
N PHE A 482 -3.38 -21.39 23.09
CA PHE A 482 -3.21 -20.58 24.28
C PHE A 482 -3.82 -21.30 25.47
N ASN A 483 -2.94 -21.90 26.27
CA ASN A 483 -3.26 -22.62 27.48
C ASN A 483 -2.29 -22.20 28.59
N LEU A 484 -2.79 -21.37 29.50
CA LEU A 484 -2.12 -20.94 30.72
C LEU A 484 -2.92 -21.44 31.94
N GLY A 485 -2.35 -21.29 33.14
CA GLY A 485 -3.08 -21.52 34.38
C GLY A 485 -4.41 -20.75 34.41
N GLN A 486 -5.46 -21.42 34.86
CA GLN A 486 -6.80 -20.84 35.02
C GLN A 486 -6.79 -19.70 36.05
N PRO A 487 -7.69 -18.71 35.94
CA PRO A 487 -7.88 -17.70 36.97
C PRO A 487 -8.27 -18.35 38.30
N ASN A 488 -8.13 -17.57 39.38
CA ASN A 488 -8.52 -18.03 40.70
C ASN A 488 -10.03 -18.34 40.73
N ARG A 489 -10.34 -19.59 41.12
CA ARG A 489 -11.70 -20.16 41.10
C ARG A 489 -12.72 -19.42 41.96
N LYS A 490 -12.29 -18.55 42.88
CA LYS A 490 -13.19 -17.81 43.77
C LYS A 490 -13.55 -16.43 43.24
N ASN A 491 -12.63 -15.77 42.52
CA ASN A 491 -12.74 -14.35 42.20
C ASN A 491 -12.47 -14.00 40.73
N GLY A 492 -12.20 -14.98 39.85
CA GLY A 492 -11.98 -14.74 38.42
C GLY A 492 -10.67 -14.02 38.06
N VAL A 493 -9.78 -13.73 39.04
CA VAL A 493 -8.55 -12.95 38.80
C VAL A 493 -7.41 -13.85 38.35
N CYS A 494 -6.68 -13.41 37.32
CA CYS A 494 -5.41 -14.01 36.92
C CYS A 494 -4.30 -13.62 37.91
N GLU A 495 -4.01 -14.52 38.86
CA GLU A 495 -3.00 -14.34 39.92
C GLU A 495 -1.72 -15.17 39.68
N GLU A 496 -1.85 -16.36 39.09
CA GLU A 496 -0.74 -17.31 38.96
C GLU A 496 -0.01 -17.16 37.62
N ASP A 497 -0.72 -17.41 36.51
CA ASP A 497 -0.20 -17.26 35.16
C ASP A 497 -0.91 -16.08 34.51
N ILE A 498 -0.13 -15.13 33.97
CA ILE A 498 -0.64 -13.88 33.42
C ILE A 498 0.05 -13.61 32.09
N PHE A 499 -0.74 -13.51 31.04
CA PHE A 499 -0.37 -12.80 29.82
C PHE A 499 -0.69 -11.33 30.00
N LEU A 500 0.29 -10.47 29.77
CA LEU A 500 0.18 -9.03 29.92
C LEU A 500 0.77 -8.35 28.69
N MET A 501 -0.01 -7.47 28.05
CA MET A 501 0.49 -6.61 26.98
C MET A 501 0.48 -5.14 27.43
N THR A 502 1.61 -4.47 27.26
CA THR A 502 1.85 -3.07 27.64
C THR A 502 2.51 -2.29 26.50
N GLY A 503 2.55 -0.96 26.61
CA GLY A 503 3.18 -0.08 25.62
C GLY A 503 2.25 0.27 24.47
N GLY A 504 1.11 0.90 24.77
CA GLY A 504 0.05 1.28 23.82
C GLY A 504 -0.81 2.43 24.37
N LYS A 505 -1.78 2.90 23.57
CA LYS A 505 -2.79 3.87 24.05
C LYS A 505 -3.92 3.19 24.83
N THR A 506 -4.16 1.90 24.58
CA THR A 506 -5.16 1.07 25.26
C THR A 506 -4.74 0.73 26.69
N LYS A 507 -5.73 0.49 27.57
CA LYS A 507 -5.52 -0.13 28.90
C LYS A 507 -4.79 -1.48 28.72
N GLU A 508 -3.97 -1.85 29.71
CA GLU A 508 -3.21 -3.10 29.71
C GLU A 508 -4.13 -4.30 29.39
N LEU A 509 -3.73 -5.17 28.45
CA LEU A 509 -4.46 -6.39 28.14
C LEU A 509 -3.94 -7.53 29.02
N LYS A 510 -4.74 -7.95 29.99
CA LYS A 510 -4.40 -9.00 30.97
C LYS A 510 -5.28 -10.23 30.76
N LEU A 511 -4.67 -11.38 30.43
CA LEU A 511 -5.36 -12.64 30.13
C LEU A 511 -4.72 -13.85 30.84
N CYS A 512 -5.51 -14.89 31.10
CA CYS A 512 -5.06 -16.21 31.55
C CYS A 512 -6.05 -17.30 31.12
N GLY A 513 -5.77 -18.55 31.47
CA GLY A 513 -6.60 -19.70 31.12
C GLY A 513 -6.52 -20.11 29.63
N LEU A 514 -7.65 -20.52 29.07
CA LEU A 514 -7.81 -21.13 27.76
C LEU A 514 -8.45 -20.14 26.76
N ASN A 515 -7.70 -19.70 25.77
CA ASN A 515 -8.17 -18.75 24.75
C ASN A 515 -7.90 -19.23 23.32
N SER A 516 -7.65 -20.54 23.14
CA SER A 516 -7.32 -21.10 21.83
C SER A 516 -8.48 -20.90 20.85
N GLY A 517 -8.18 -20.40 19.65
CA GLY A 517 -9.17 -20.09 18.61
C GLY A 517 -9.77 -18.68 18.68
N GLN A 518 -9.43 -17.89 19.69
CA GLN A 518 -9.89 -16.50 19.84
C GLN A 518 -8.85 -15.51 19.31
N HIS A 519 -9.22 -14.23 19.19
CA HIS A 519 -8.32 -13.15 18.80
C HIS A 519 -8.57 -11.86 19.58
N ALA A 520 -7.59 -10.97 19.61
CA ALA A 520 -7.69 -9.66 20.24
C ALA A 520 -6.99 -8.57 19.40
N TYR A 521 -7.55 -7.36 19.40
CA TYR A 521 -6.96 -6.16 18.82
C TYR A 521 -6.43 -5.24 19.92
N TYR A 522 -5.27 -4.64 19.70
CA TYR A 522 -4.60 -3.76 20.66
C TYR A 522 -4.10 -2.49 19.96
N ASP A 523 -4.49 -1.31 20.45
CA ASP A 523 -4.15 -0.03 19.81
C ASP A 523 -2.73 0.42 20.17
N VAL A 524 -1.95 0.70 19.12
CA VAL A 524 -0.55 1.09 19.23
C VAL A 524 -0.25 2.41 18.53
N GLU A 525 -1.26 3.17 18.10
CA GLU A 525 -1.10 4.48 17.43
C GLU A 525 -0.35 5.51 18.33
N ASP A 526 0.52 6.32 17.71
CA ASP A 526 1.23 7.46 18.34
C ASP A 526 2.08 7.17 19.60
N ILE A 527 2.60 5.94 19.74
CA ILE A 527 3.48 5.58 20.86
C ILE A 527 4.97 5.71 20.54
N ASN A 528 5.73 6.26 21.49
CA ASN A 528 7.20 6.28 21.49
C ASN A 528 7.80 5.19 22.41
N GLU A 529 6.97 4.43 23.12
CA GLU A 529 7.38 3.37 24.03
C GLU A 529 7.35 1.98 23.37
N PRO A 530 8.21 1.04 23.80
CA PRO A 530 8.24 -0.31 23.24
C PRO A 530 6.99 -1.11 23.64
N ILE A 531 6.31 -1.69 22.65
CA ILE A 531 5.19 -2.61 22.86
C ILE A 531 5.76 -3.91 23.42
N THR A 532 5.32 -4.32 24.61
CA THR A 532 5.85 -5.50 25.30
C THR A 532 4.75 -6.49 25.61
N ILE A 533 4.96 -7.74 25.22
CA ILE A 533 4.15 -8.88 25.63
C ILE A 533 4.92 -9.64 26.70
N SER A 534 4.32 -9.85 27.86
CA SER A 534 4.93 -10.52 29.02
C SER A 534 4.06 -11.67 29.50
N MET A 535 4.67 -12.84 29.63
CA MET A 535 4.13 -14.01 30.30
C MET A 535 4.77 -14.08 31.70
N ASN A 536 4.00 -13.75 32.73
CA ASN A 536 4.40 -13.95 34.13
C ASN A 536 3.78 -15.26 34.60
N LEU A 537 4.61 -16.22 34.99
CA LEU A 537 4.20 -17.60 35.19
C LEU A 537 4.54 -18.10 36.59
N SER A 538 3.60 -18.81 37.21
CA SER A 538 3.83 -19.40 38.52
C SER A 538 4.86 -20.55 38.48
N ARG A 539 5.45 -20.88 39.62
CA ARG A 539 6.35 -22.05 39.76
C ARG A 539 5.63 -23.39 39.86
N ARG A 540 4.29 -23.41 39.80
CA ARG A 540 3.51 -24.65 39.86
C ARG A 540 3.64 -25.40 38.54
N ALA A 541 3.70 -26.74 38.62
CA ALA A 541 3.80 -27.61 37.46
C ALA A 541 2.44 -27.70 36.73
N VAL A 542 2.12 -26.64 35.99
CA VAL A 542 0.99 -26.60 35.05
C VAL A 542 1.53 -26.87 33.64
N SER A 543 0.75 -27.57 32.82
CA SER A 543 1.08 -27.78 31.41
C SER A 543 0.75 -26.52 30.63
N ARG A 544 1.76 -25.82 30.12
CA ARG A 544 1.60 -24.56 29.40
C ARG A 544 1.98 -24.72 27.94
N LEU A 545 1.16 -24.15 27.06
CA LEU A 545 1.41 -24.10 25.63
C LEU A 545 0.83 -22.79 25.07
N TRP A 546 1.64 -22.03 24.34
CA TRP A 546 1.14 -20.91 23.56
C TRP A 546 1.81 -20.82 22.20
N GLU A 547 1.00 -20.42 21.23
CA GLU A 547 1.36 -20.03 19.88
C GLU A 547 0.41 -18.88 19.51
N VAL A 548 0.91 -17.65 19.68
CA VAL A 548 0.16 -16.43 19.41
C VAL A 548 0.69 -15.81 18.13
N ARG A 549 -0.17 -15.68 17.11
CA ARG A 549 0.21 -15.00 15.87
C ARG A 549 -0.03 -13.51 16.03
N ILE A 550 1.02 -12.72 15.83
CA ILE A 550 1.02 -11.27 15.92
C ILE A 550 1.02 -10.71 14.49
N THR A 551 -0.03 -9.98 14.16
CA THR A 551 -0.20 -9.30 12.86
C THR A 551 -0.20 -7.80 13.09
N GLN A 552 0.62 -7.07 12.35
CA GLN A 552 0.69 -5.61 12.41
C GLN A 552 -0.30 -5.02 11.40
N VAL A 553 -1.28 -4.25 11.88
CA VAL A 553 -2.41 -3.76 11.08
C VAL A 553 -2.24 -2.27 10.77
N PRO A 554 -2.17 -1.87 9.48
CA PRO A 554 -2.07 -0.46 9.10
C PRO A 554 -3.38 0.28 9.38
N PHE A 555 -3.30 1.61 9.45
CA PHE A 555 -4.46 2.48 9.74
C PHE A 555 -5.69 2.20 8.87
N ALA A 556 -5.50 1.83 7.59
CA ALA A 556 -6.59 1.58 6.65
C ALA A 556 -7.42 0.31 6.92
N GLU A 557 -6.85 -0.69 7.60
CA GLU A 557 -7.45 -2.02 7.81
C GLU A 557 -7.81 -2.29 9.28
N ARG A 558 -7.71 -1.26 10.12
CA ARG A 558 -7.89 -1.39 11.57
C ARG A 558 -9.33 -1.76 11.96
N ALA A 559 -9.46 -2.44 13.09
CA ALA A 559 -10.73 -2.55 13.79
C ALA A 559 -11.18 -1.17 14.31
N PRO A 560 -12.51 -0.93 14.45
CA PRO A 560 -13.01 0.31 15.05
C PRO A 560 -12.45 0.52 16.46
N ALA A 561 -12.29 1.79 16.85
CA ALA A 561 -11.75 2.14 18.16
C ALA A 561 -12.66 1.60 19.30
N GLY A 562 -12.04 1.05 20.34
CA GLY A 562 -12.76 0.49 21.50
C GLY A 562 -13.27 -0.95 21.33
N CYS A 563 -12.92 -1.63 20.23
CA CYS A 563 -13.23 -3.03 19.97
C CYS A 563 -12.04 -3.93 20.30
N LEU A 564 -12.14 -4.75 21.35
CA LEU A 564 -11.10 -5.76 21.66
C LEU A 564 -11.18 -6.93 20.69
N GLN A 565 -12.38 -7.36 20.32
CA GLN A 565 -12.60 -8.38 19.30
C GLN A 565 -13.32 -7.75 18.11
N TYR A 566 -12.87 -8.06 16.91
CA TYR A 566 -13.51 -7.58 15.67
C TYR A 566 -13.72 -8.74 14.71
N HIS A 567 -14.98 -8.98 14.35
CA HIS A 567 -15.40 -10.07 13.47
C HIS A 567 -15.91 -9.52 12.15
N THR A 568 -15.57 -10.22 11.07
CA THR A 568 -16.00 -9.91 9.70
C THR A 568 -16.77 -11.10 9.13
N GLY A 569 -17.67 -10.82 8.19
CA GLY A 569 -18.53 -11.83 7.57
C GLY A 569 -19.97 -11.81 8.07
N LEU A 570 -20.82 -12.55 7.36
CA LEU A 570 -22.27 -12.61 7.61
C LEU A 570 -22.63 -13.39 8.87
N LYS A 571 -21.88 -14.48 9.15
CA LYS A 571 -22.13 -15.38 10.27
C LYS A 571 -20.82 -15.75 10.94
N GLY A 572 -20.83 -15.87 12.27
CA GLY A 572 -19.64 -16.27 13.03
C GLY A 572 -19.96 -16.62 14.48
N VAL A 573 -18.92 -17.04 15.21
CA VAL A 573 -18.97 -17.33 16.64
C VAL A 573 -18.20 -16.26 17.39
N ILE A 574 -18.78 -15.75 18.47
CA ILE A 574 -18.18 -14.80 19.40
C ILE A 574 -18.14 -15.41 20.80
N GLN A 575 -17.06 -15.18 21.52
CA GLN A 575 -16.85 -15.73 22.85
C GLN A 575 -16.18 -14.70 23.76
N THR A 576 -16.48 -14.77 25.06
CA THR A 576 -15.70 -14.05 26.06
C THR A 576 -14.35 -14.71 26.27
N MET A 577 -13.34 -13.91 26.62
CA MET A 577 -12.02 -14.42 27.00
C MET A 577 -12.15 -15.46 28.14
N ASN A 578 -11.39 -16.55 28.03
CA ASN A 578 -11.41 -17.74 28.89
C ASN A 578 -12.73 -18.56 28.92
N PHE A 579 -13.55 -18.48 27.87
CA PHE A 579 -14.70 -19.38 27.71
C PHE A 579 -14.24 -20.81 27.36
N ALA A 580 -14.39 -21.75 28.31
CA ALA A 580 -14.05 -23.17 28.15
C ALA A 580 -14.84 -24.04 29.16
N ASP A 581 -14.96 -25.36 28.92
CA ASP A 581 -15.75 -26.28 29.77
C ASP A 581 -15.35 -26.31 31.26
N ASN A 582 -14.07 -26.05 31.55
CA ASN A 582 -13.52 -25.93 32.91
C ASN A 582 -13.01 -24.51 33.21
N GLY A 583 -13.42 -23.56 32.37
CA GLY A 583 -13.04 -22.16 32.42
C GLY A 583 -13.84 -21.37 33.44
N ARG A 584 -13.51 -20.09 33.51
CA ARG A 584 -14.30 -19.07 34.21
C ARG A 584 -14.06 -17.74 33.50
N HIS A 585 -15.08 -16.90 33.34
CA HIS A 585 -14.83 -15.56 32.82
C HIS A 585 -13.80 -14.82 33.67
N LEU A 586 -13.00 -13.98 33.02
CA LEU A 586 -11.96 -13.21 33.69
C LEU A 586 -12.60 -12.01 34.41
N ALA A 587 -12.17 -11.72 35.63
CA ALA A 587 -12.59 -10.52 36.35
C ALA A 587 -11.96 -9.24 35.74
N GLU A 588 -12.56 -8.09 36.06
CA GLU A 588 -12.10 -6.75 35.63
C GLU A 588 -11.99 -6.56 34.12
N GLN A 589 -12.89 -7.21 33.37
CA GLN A 589 -12.95 -7.10 31.92
C GLN A 589 -14.02 -6.08 31.50
N ASP A 590 -13.61 -5.10 30.69
CA ASP A 590 -14.51 -4.12 30.11
C ASP A 590 -14.09 -3.85 28.67
N TYR A 591 -14.79 -4.48 27.73
CA TYR A 591 -14.46 -4.39 26.30
C TYR A 591 -15.67 -4.66 25.40
N ASN A 592 -15.57 -4.21 24.14
CA ASN A 592 -16.55 -4.52 23.12
C ASN A 592 -16.05 -5.61 22.17
N ILE A 593 -16.96 -6.52 21.81
CA ILE A 593 -16.88 -7.39 20.64
C ILE A 593 -17.67 -6.68 19.53
N CYS A 594 -17.02 -6.42 18.40
CA CYS A 594 -17.60 -5.65 17.31
C CYS A 594 -17.71 -6.49 16.05
N MET A 595 -18.77 -6.26 15.29
CA MET A 595 -19.04 -6.95 14.03
C MET A 595 -19.08 -5.92 12.90
N ARG A 596 -18.38 -6.21 11.80
CA ARG A 596 -18.48 -5.39 10.60
C ARG A 596 -19.85 -5.58 9.97
N GLN A 597 -20.64 -4.50 9.89
CA GLN A 597 -21.88 -4.52 9.12
C GLN A 597 -21.56 -4.73 7.64
N GLU A 598 -21.99 -5.86 7.09
CA GLU A 598 -21.80 -6.20 5.68
C GLU A 598 -22.82 -5.45 4.81
N GLU A 599 -22.49 -5.25 3.53
CA GLU A 599 -23.36 -4.52 2.60
C GLU A 599 -24.74 -5.18 2.49
N GLY A 600 -25.80 -4.40 2.64
CA GLY A 600 -27.18 -4.88 2.57
C GLY A 600 -27.72 -5.53 3.84
N MET A 601 -26.96 -5.58 4.93
CA MET A 601 -27.39 -6.08 6.23
C MET A 601 -27.81 -4.93 7.15
N CYS A 602 -28.98 -5.03 7.79
CA CYS A 602 -29.53 -3.99 8.68
C CYS A 602 -29.80 -4.48 10.10
N SER A 603 -29.73 -5.78 10.36
CA SER A 603 -29.93 -6.32 11.71
C SER A 603 -29.00 -7.49 11.96
N ILE A 604 -28.87 -7.90 13.20
CA ILE A 604 -28.04 -9.00 13.64
C ILE A 604 -28.81 -9.85 14.64
N ALA A 605 -28.78 -11.16 14.46
CA ALA A 605 -29.33 -12.14 15.37
C ALA A 605 -28.22 -12.83 16.16
N TYR A 606 -28.47 -13.10 17.43
CA TYR A 606 -27.59 -13.81 18.35
C TYR A 606 -28.28 -15.04 18.90
N GLU A 607 -27.59 -16.17 18.87
CA GLU A 607 -28.07 -17.45 19.41
C GLU A 607 -26.96 -18.08 20.28
N PRO A 608 -27.27 -18.74 21.41
CA PRO A 608 -26.29 -19.51 22.14
C PRO A 608 -25.64 -20.60 21.26
N CYS A 609 -24.34 -20.79 21.38
CA CYS A 609 -23.61 -21.87 20.70
C CYS A 609 -24.14 -23.26 21.07
N HIS A 610 -24.63 -23.43 22.30
CA HIS A 610 -25.30 -24.62 22.85
C HIS A 610 -26.05 -24.23 24.14
N GLU A 611 -26.84 -25.14 24.71
CA GLU A 611 -27.74 -24.83 25.84
C GLU A 611 -27.03 -24.24 27.08
N ASP A 612 -25.80 -24.70 27.35
CA ASP A 612 -24.98 -24.26 28.49
C ASP A 612 -23.99 -23.13 28.15
N SER A 613 -24.09 -22.52 26.97
CA SER A 613 -23.05 -21.63 26.45
C SER A 613 -23.14 -20.17 26.92
N PHE A 614 -23.99 -19.90 27.90
CA PHE A 614 -24.16 -18.59 28.53
C PHE A 614 -24.40 -18.76 30.03
N LYS A 615 -23.39 -18.44 30.86
CA LYS A 615 -23.47 -18.55 32.32
C LYS A 615 -22.68 -17.43 32.97
N ILE A 616 -23.40 -16.47 33.53
CA ILE A 616 -22.84 -15.27 34.16
C ILE A 616 -23.60 -15.06 35.46
N ASP A 617 -22.97 -15.23 36.61
CA ASP A 617 -23.61 -14.99 37.90
C ASP A 617 -24.04 -13.51 37.99
N PRO A 618 -25.32 -13.23 38.29
CA PRO A 618 -25.78 -11.85 38.49
C PRO A 618 -24.98 -11.11 39.56
N ASN A 619 -24.27 -11.80 40.45
CA ASN A 619 -23.48 -11.22 41.52
C ASN A 619 -24.29 -10.15 42.27
N ARG A 620 -25.36 -10.60 42.94
CA ARG A 620 -26.23 -9.71 43.72
C ARG A 620 -25.38 -9.03 44.79
N GLN A 621 -25.09 -7.73 44.61
CA GLN A 621 -24.60 -6.93 45.71
C GLN A 621 -25.60 -7.03 46.86
N GLU A 622 -25.21 -7.65 47.97
CA GLU A 622 -25.94 -7.53 49.23
C GLU A 622 -25.89 -6.06 49.63
N VAL A 623 -26.93 -5.31 49.27
CA VAL A 623 -27.20 -4.03 49.89
C VAL A 623 -27.61 -4.34 51.32
N GLU A 624 -26.69 -4.17 52.27
CA GLU A 624 -27.02 -4.07 53.69
C GLU A 624 -27.97 -2.89 53.89
N SER A 625 -29.28 -3.13 53.74
CA SER A 625 -30.29 -2.19 54.18
C SER A 625 -30.44 -2.34 55.69
N ASN A 626 -29.73 -1.48 56.44
CA ASN A 626 -30.14 -1.09 57.78
C ASN A 626 -31.54 -0.47 57.68
N LEU A 627 -32.57 -1.25 57.99
CA LEU A 627 -33.93 -0.81 58.29
C LEU A 627 -34.52 -1.80 59.30
N ASP A 628 -34.13 -1.60 60.56
CA ASP A 628 -35.03 -1.88 61.69
C ASP A 628 -36.27 -0.97 61.56
N ASP A 629 -37.41 -1.51 62.00
CA ASP A 629 -38.74 -0.89 62.13
C ASP A 629 -39.58 -0.65 60.85
N ALA A 630 -40.53 -1.56 60.57
CA ALA A 630 -41.95 -1.37 60.93
C ALA A 630 -42.94 -2.20 60.07
N LEU A 631 -43.67 -3.07 60.79
CA LEU A 631 -45.11 -3.38 60.67
C LEU A 631 -45.69 -4.20 59.51
N GLU A 632 -46.48 -5.18 59.96
CA GLU A 632 -47.40 -6.09 59.30
C GLU A 632 -48.39 -5.46 58.31
N GLY A 633 -48.69 -6.19 57.24
CA GLY A 633 -49.82 -5.88 56.34
C GLY A 633 -50.02 -6.93 55.25
N SER A 634 -50.92 -7.86 55.50
CA SER A 634 -51.47 -8.82 54.53
C SER A 634 -52.23 -8.13 53.38
N GLY A 635 -52.01 -8.55 52.14
CA GLY A 635 -52.84 -8.15 51.00
C GLY A 635 -52.42 -8.80 49.68
N SER A 636 -53.23 -9.73 49.21
CA SER A 636 -53.22 -10.28 47.86
C SER A 636 -53.66 -9.22 46.84
N ASP A 637 -52.86 -8.95 45.82
CA ASP A 637 -53.36 -8.60 44.49
C ASP A 637 -52.24 -8.70 43.44
N GLY A 638 -52.57 -9.30 42.31
CA GLY A 638 -51.66 -9.53 41.19
C GLY A 638 -51.28 -8.24 40.49
N VAL A 639 -49.97 -8.04 40.35
CA VAL A 639 -49.35 -7.07 39.44
C VAL A 639 -48.34 -7.85 38.61
N PRO A 640 -48.31 -7.73 37.26
CA PRO A 640 -47.27 -8.35 36.45
C PRO A 640 -45.92 -7.83 36.92
N GLN A 641 -44.93 -8.71 37.09
CA GLN A 641 -43.57 -8.35 37.46
C GLN A 641 -42.95 -7.44 36.39
N SER A 642 -43.22 -6.14 36.49
CA SER A 642 -42.49 -5.10 35.78
C SER A 642 -41.18 -4.86 36.53
N ARG A 643 -40.05 -5.07 35.81
CA ARG A 643 -38.70 -4.58 36.11
C ARG A 643 -38.07 -5.11 37.40
N GLN A 644 -37.56 -6.33 37.33
CA GLN A 644 -36.52 -6.81 38.24
C GLN A 644 -35.21 -6.93 37.44
N MET A 645 -34.66 -5.79 36.99
CA MET A 645 -33.62 -5.76 35.95
C MET A 645 -32.46 -4.79 36.23
N ASP A 646 -32.16 -4.53 37.51
CA ASP A 646 -31.21 -3.49 37.94
C ASP A 646 -30.07 -3.97 38.87
N SER A 647 -29.70 -5.26 38.88
CA SER A 647 -28.58 -5.69 39.74
C SER A 647 -27.73 -6.85 39.19
N CYS A 648 -27.29 -6.75 37.94
CA CYS A 648 -26.20 -7.59 37.45
C CYS A 648 -24.87 -6.88 37.72
N GLY A 649 -24.02 -7.43 38.58
CA GLY A 649 -22.64 -6.96 38.75
C GLY A 649 -21.77 -7.29 37.53
N ASP A 650 -21.93 -8.51 37.02
CA ASP A 650 -21.33 -9.00 35.77
C ASP A 650 -22.42 -9.15 34.71
N MET A 651 -22.17 -8.63 33.50
CA MET A 651 -23.18 -8.59 32.44
C MET A 651 -22.60 -8.57 31.02
N ILE A 652 -23.44 -9.02 30.09
CA ILE A 652 -23.28 -8.79 28.65
C ILE A 652 -24.32 -7.77 28.22
N SER A 653 -23.88 -6.76 27.47
CA SER A 653 -24.78 -5.79 26.85
C SER A 653 -24.99 -6.10 25.37
N LEU A 654 -26.26 -6.22 24.96
CA LEU A 654 -26.68 -6.38 23.58
C LEU A 654 -27.54 -5.16 23.20
N PRO A 655 -26.95 -4.10 22.62
CA PRO A 655 -27.70 -2.92 22.19
C PRO A 655 -28.86 -3.31 21.29
N CYS A 656 -30.05 -2.80 21.53
CA CYS A 656 -31.22 -3.01 20.68
C CYS A 656 -32.18 -1.80 20.71
N ASP A 657 -32.84 -1.54 19.58
CA ASP A 657 -33.74 -0.39 19.39
C ASP A 657 -35.19 -0.78 19.74
N SER A 658 -35.58 -0.55 20.99
CA SER A 658 -36.96 -0.60 21.55
C SER A 658 -37.68 -1.98 21.63
N ASP A 659 -38.47 -2.15 22.69
CA ASP A 659 -39.31 -3.31 23.00
C ASP A 659 -40.51 -3.52 22.04
N ASP A 660 -40.72 -2.61 21.08
CA ASP A 660 -41.89 -2.61 20.20
C ASP A 660 -41.48 -2.73 18.72
N LEU A 661 -41.84 -3.87 18.10
CA LEU A 661 -41.90 -4.14 16.65
C LEU A 661 -40.60 -4.62 15.96
N ILE A 662 -40.40 -5.95 15.96
CA ILE A 662 -39.94 -6.65 14.74
C ILE A 662 -40.93 -7.79 14.44
N MET A 663 -41.88 -7.53 13.55
CA MET A 663 -42.58 -8.58 12.79
C MET A 663 -42.33 -8.36 11.31
N PRO A 664 -42.01 -9.45 10.57
CA PRO A 664 -42.70 -9.68 9.31
C PRO A 664 -43.38 -11.06 9.34
N MET A 665 -44.72 -11.05 9.34
CA MET A 665 -45.50 -12.16 8.80
C MET A 665 -45.42 -12.10 7.27
N ASP A 666 -44.73 -13.06 6.64
CA ASP A 666 -45.36 -14.07 5.78
C ASP A 666 -44.37 -14.90 4.95
N ALA A 667 -44.75 -16.16 4.74
CA ALA A 667 -44.16 -17.17 3.85
C ALA A 667 -42.79 -17.78 4.27
N GLY A 668 -42.80 -18.55 5.36
CA GLY A 668 -41.84 -19.66 5.52
C GLY A 668 -40.84 -19.59 6.68
N GLY A 669 -41.32 -19.35 7.91
CA GLY A 669 -40.74 -19.94 9.13
C GLY A 669 -39.46 -19.33 9.73
N THR A 670 -39.62 -18.38 10.67
CA THR A 670 -38.84 -18.25 11.92
C THR A 670 -39.60 -17.33 12.89
N LEU A 671 -39.69 -17.69 14.19
CA LEU A 671 -40.40 -16.94 15.24
C LEU A 671 -39.64 -15.65 15.61
N PRO A 672 -40.32 -14.57 16.08
CA PRO A 672 -39.68 -13.29 16.40
C PRO A 672 -38.77 -13.39 17.64
N GLY A 673 -37.58 -12.79 17.56
CA GLY A 673 -36.64 -12.68 18.67
C GLY A 673 -37.07 -11.67 19.74
N PHE A 674 -36.48 -11.76 20.94
CA PHE A 674 -36.70 -10.82 22.05
C PHE A 674 -35.49 -9.87 22.19
N CYS A 675 -35.70 -8.61 22.55
CA CYS A 675 -34.66 -7.59 22.74
C CYS A 675 -34.56 -7.23 24.23
N ASN A 676 -33.37 -7.40 24.81
CA ASN A 676 -33.02 -6.89 26.13
C ASN A 676 -31.60 -6.34 26.07
N LEU A 677 -31.38 -5.17 26.67
CA LEU A 677 -30.08 -4.53 26.66
C LEU A 677 -29.06 -5.27 27.54
N ILE A 678 -29.49 -5.89 28.65
CA ILE A 678 -28.61 -6.44 29.69
C ILE A 678 -28.93 -7.91 29.92
N HIS A 679 -27.92 -8.77 29.79
CA HIS A 679 -28.02 -10.20 30.01
C HIS A 679 -27.04 -10.66 31.10
N CYS A 680 -27.58 -11.26 32.15
CA CYS A 680 -26.85 -12.03 33.16
C CYS A 680 -27.74 -13.21 33.61
N GLY A 681 -27.15 -14.22 34.23
CA GLY A 681 -27.82 -15.43 34.68
C GLY A 681 -27.33 -16.72 34.00
N PRO A 682 -28.03 -17.85 34.25
CA PRO A 682 -27.64 -19.17 33.78
C PRO A 682 -28.01 -19.46 32.31
N SER A 683 -28.72 -18.53 31.64
CA SER A 683 -29.11 -18.65 30.24
C SER A 683 -29.28 -17.27 29.59
N LEU A 684 -29.07 -17.18 28.27
CA LEU A 684 -29.26 -15.94 27.52
C LEU A 684 -30.75 -15.52 27.44
N CYS A 685 -31.64 -16.49 27.20
CA CYS A 685 -33.08 -16.28 27.05
C CYS A 685 -33.87 -16.74 28.29
N PRO A 686 -35.05 -16.15 28.56
CA PRO A 686 -35.97 -16.61 29.59
C PRO A 686 -36.50 -18.03 29.33
N SER A 687 -36.85 -18.75 30.41
CA SER A 687 -37.38 -20.12 30.34
C SER A 687 -38.64 -20.22 29.47
N GLY A 688 -38.60 -21.05 28.41
CA GLY A 688 -39.74 -21.34 27.53
C GLY A 688 -39.66 -20.80 26.11
N GLN A 689 -38.68 -19.95 25.79
CA GLN A 689 -38.41 -19.49 24.41
C GLN A 689 -37.40 -20.43 23.72
N THR A 690 -37.90 -21.25 22.80
CA THR A 690 -37.05 -22.10 21.93
C THR A 690 -37.51 -21.95 20.47
N PRO A 691 -36.59 -21.67 19.52
CA PRO A 691 -35.15 -21.44 19.70
C PRO A 691 -34.85 -20.11 20.43
N CYS A 692 -33.77 -20.08 21.22
CA CYS A 692 -33.30 -18.87 21.90
C CYS A 692 -32.56 -17.98 20.90
N ARG A 693 -33.19 -16.85 20.53
CA ARG A 693 -32.68 -15.91 19.52
C ARG A 693 -32.96 -14.46 19.93
N VAL A 694 -31.90 -13.66 20.02
CA VAL A 694 -31.95 -12.22 20.31
C VAL A 694 -31.65 -11.47 19.02
N GLU A 695 -32.54 -10.57 18.58
CA GLU A 695 -32.33 -9.77 17.37
C GLU A 695 -32.14 -8.30 17.71
N SER A 696 -31.26 -7.64 16.98
CA SER A 696 -30.99 -6.21 17.12
C SER A 696 -30.78 -5.54 15.78
N SER A 697 -31.37 -4.36 15.60
CA SER A 697 -31.09 -3.43 14.50
C SER A 697 -30.12 -2.31 14.88
N SER A 698 -29.64 -2.28 16.13
CA SER A 698 -28.82 -1.18 16.65
C SER A 698 -27.46 -1.17 15.96
N THR A 699 -27.13 -0.05 15.31
CA THR A 699 -25.82 0.17 14.68
C THR A 699 -24.94 1.10 15.52
N PRO A 700 -23.62 0.83 15.66
CA PRO A 700 -22.89 -0.31 15.11
C PRO A 700 -23.24 -1.64 15.81
N PHE A 701 -23.08 -2.77 15.11
CA PHE A 701 -23.26 -4.09 15.71
C PHE A 701 -22.15 -4.38 16.72
N THR A 702 -22.47 -4.26 18.01
CA THR A 702 -21.54 -4.47 19.11
C THR A 702 -22.15 -5.30 20.23
N VAL A 703 -21.30 -6.00 20.97
CA VAL A 703 -21.65 -6.72 22.20
C VAL A 703 -20.67 -6.26 23.26
N GLY A 704 -21.17 -5.65 24.32
CA GLY A 704 -20.35 -5.19 25.44
C GLY A 704 -20.17 -6.30 26.48
N VAL A 705 -18.95 -6.45 26.97
CA VAL A 705 -18.60 -7.37 28.05
C VAL A 705 -18.20 -6.53 29.24
N HIS A 706 -18.94 -6.64 30.35
CA HIS A 706 -18.68 -5.90 31.58
C HIS A 706 -18.63 -6.88 32.75
N PHE A 707 -17.43 -7.29 33.13
CA PHE A 707 -17.16 -8.12 34.30
C PHE A 707 -16.46 -7.28 35.35
N GLY A 708 -17.13 -7.11 36.48
CA GLY A 708 -16.76 -6.27 37.60
C GLY A 708 -15.54 -6.77 38.39
N PRO A 709 -15.24 -6.08 39.50
CA PRO A 709 -14.11 -6.42 40.35
C PRO A 709 -14.38 -7.70 41.16
N SER A 710 -13.30 -8.42 41.48
CA SER A 710 -13.27 -9.65 42.28
C SER A 710 -14.21 -9.70 43.49
N ALA A 711 -15.42 -10.24 43.31
CA ALA A 711 -16.31 -10.61 44.41
C ALA A 711 -16.23 -12.13 44.66
N ARG A 712 -16.83 -12.63 45.75
CA ARG A 712 -17.04 -14.07 45.92
C ARG A 712 -18.17 -14.50 44.97
N GLU A 713 -17.79 -14.93 43.79
CA GLU A 713 -18.69 -15.42 42.76
C GLU A 713 -19.09 -16.89 43.02
N ALA A 714 -20.27 -17.28 42.52
CA ALA A 714 -20.80 -18.66 42.50
C ALA A 714 -19.80 -19.69 41.92
N PRO A 715 -20.01 -21.01 42.11
CA PRO A 715 -19.09 -22.04 41.63
C PRO A 715 -18.64 -21.83 40.16
N PRO A 716 -17.41 -22.23 39.77
CA PRO A 716 -16.89 -22.00 38.42
C PRO A 716 -17.83 -22.44 37.28
N ASP A 717 -18.60 -23.50 37.51
CA ASP A 717 -19.55 -24.08 36.56
C ASP A 717 -20.70 -23.12 36.18
N ASP A 718 -20.97 -22.10 37.00
CA ASP A 718 -22.01 -21.09 36.81
C ASP A 718 -21.46 -19.76 36.26
N ASN A 719 -20.15 -19.65 36.04
CA ASN A 719 -19.45 -18.43 35.64
C ASN A 719 -18.53 -18.66 34.44
N LEU A 720 -19.01 -19.38 33.43
CA LEU A 720 -18.25 -19.70 32.22
C LEU A 720 -18.05 -18.49 31.30
N GLY A 721 -18.96 -17.51 31.36
CA GLY A 721 -19.04 -16.40 30.42
C GLY A 721 -20.03 -16.69 29.29
N MET A 722 -19.69 -16.30 28.07
CA MET A 722 -20.61 -16.32 26.93
C MET A 722 -19.94 -16.88 25.66
N CYS A 723 -20.68 -17.72 24.94
CA CYS A 723 -20.48 -18.05 23.53
C CYS A 723 -21.80 -17.86 22.77
N LEU A 724 -21.77 -17.01 21.74
CA LEU A 724 -22.89 -16.77 20.85
C LEU A 724 -22.50 -17.01 19.39
N VAL A 725 -23.44 -17.47 18.59
CA VAL A 725 -23.42 -17.43 17.14
C VAL A 725 -24.14 -16.15 16.72
N TYR A 726 -23.50 -15.32 15.90
CA TYR A 726 -24.16 -14.18 15.28
C TYR A 726 -24.49 -14.47 13.82
N ASP A 727 -25.60 -13.93 13.35
CA ASP A 727 -26.04 -14.00 11.95
C ASP A 727 -26.60 -12.63 11.51
N GLN A 728 -25.99 -12.00 10.52
CA GLN A 728 -26.45 -10.71 9.99
C GLN A 728 -27.62 -10.91 9.06
N LEU A 729 -28.68 -10.15 9.29
CA LEU A 729 -29.95 -10.21 8.57
C LEU A 729 -30.04 -9.08 7.55
N PRO A 730 -30.54 -9.36 6.33
CA PRO A 730 -30.68 -8.37 5.28
C PRO A 730 -31.68 -7.28 5.69
N CYS A 731 -31.51 -6.09 5.12
CA CYS A 731 -32.50 -5.03 5.23
C CYS A 731 -33.84 -5.51 4.66
N ASN A 732 -34.91 -5.48 5.45
CA ASN A 732 -36.25 -5.74 4.96
C ASN A 732 -36.60 -4.70 3.89
N VAL A 733 -36.89 -5.18 2.66
CA VAL A 733 -37.32 -4.35 1.52
C VAL A 733 -38.82 -4.09 1.56
#